data_AF-A0A6G6KAP9-F1
#
_entry.id   AF-A0A6G6KAP9-F1
#
_cell.length_a   1.000
_cell.length_b   1.000
_cell.length_c   1.000
_cell.angle_alpha   90.00
_cell.angle_beta   90.00
_cell.angle_gamma   90.00
#
_symmetry.space_group_name_H-M   'P 1'
#
loop_
_entity.id
_entity.type
_entity.pdbx_description
1 polymer ?
#
loop_
_entity_poly.entity_id
_entity_poly.type
_entity_poly.pdbx_seq_one_letter_code
_entity_poly.pdbx_strand_id
1 'polypeptide(L)'
;MANNLTGDYEAVVQISVRQINGLLATLHQNGVSENAPLKLLHSVDTRIGDPRRKFPDHVIDFGDWVLELQQEKGPRPIKDLQDHLISTSPPGVATKFQGIFDHLGDVVVGELEPEVIRGRARVQISTLQISFPEGSSSEVIIHAHARAHYYPDPDTGELAKPVHGEVQATFEVRTTVAGGVRKLHIKPSNQDAKIRFIAEPSSGISTADANKLGAQIRKLIREGIELMPVTLPAGFPFSQFKGIGTVGQVLTLPLQLSGAGAPASGVQPLHTSFVGSSGFAFAVRKEHIQGLIDVEAIRASIAARSITLRLERFGVGVSVTYKLRFSSGPTMTFKAGSIELSGRVEAETDTFWAPNGFVSFKQGIRIRLNTATQVASLRRIGDPDVDESWFIPSGTATNIVRSEIDKALEANEDSVEAVFDDARAKLTNGLRTFDNASTVRYSGVEITVDGVIVRGDIGGPGRPNPIVEVRETEQAQSFTALRSWIPGGRVLRHIWSWVEYPAFPPTAWSGVAKSATEFNRFVFPKPPGITQLSSICLRIEGTQILANGQTRNISGGTTCIAPQPEVVMDIPAWWEPVTLPTWTPDVSDDTILREAISGHVTVLTDRPRKLGIGHNTLVCFPEWPAENLLQSLHEVLRKLKRKNYSLLVILVLPEGAFDVTRKEMEARLALREGKFPVSVQLTEDDDGGWSRTFAVSKRPSCYLINARREFVWKHEGTPDPDKFAAILEEKLVVAPGPRTQPLRLAVDTGASAPDITFEDASRERSALHRMRGQTLLLNFWQSWSAPCLAELERLQLLHEKGGENMPRILSFHGGKDVKKMEEIRQRLGLTFTVVQDPEQRQARKYGVRCWPTTIEVNADGNVEHVQFGVDHHHDERGYTDDDVAQTAPGA
;
A
#
# COMPACT_ATOMS: atom_id res chain seq x y z
N MET A 1 -31.19 6.59 -39.76
CA MET A 1 -30.83 5.18 -39.96
C MET A 1 -29.61 4.92 -39.11
N ALA A 2 -29.56 3.77 -38.43
CA ALA A 2 -28.42 3.41 -37.59
C ALA A 2 -27.13 3.40 -38.44
N ASN A 3 -26.06 4.01 -37.94
CA ASN A 3 -24.74 3.95 -38.55
C ASN A 3 -23.81 3.01 -37.77
N ASN A 4 -22.65 2.67 -38.35
CA ASN A 4 -21.73 1.70 -37.74
C ASN A 4 -20.93 2.26 -36.56
N LEU A 5 -20.97 3.58 -36.34
CA LEU A 5 -20.19 4.28 -35.33
C LEU A 5 -20.98 4.48 -34.02
N THR A 6 -22.18 5.04 -34.11
CA THR A 6 -23.04 5.40 -32.97
C THR A 6 -24.38 4.67 -32.96
N GLY A 7 -24.66 3.81 -33.95
CA GLY A 7 -25.98 3.21 -34.09
C GLY A 7 -27.04 4.29 -34.31
N ASP A 8 -28.11 4.28 -33.51
CA ASP A 8 -29.14 5.31 -33.50
C ASP A 8 -28.91 6.41 -32.44
N TYR A 9 -27.80 6.35 -31.69
CA TYR A 9 -27.46 7.33 -30.66
C TYR A 9 -26.70 8.53 -31.21
N GLU A 10 -26.72 9.63 -30.45
CA GLU A 10 -25.99 10.86 -30.77
C GLU A 10 -24.50 10.76 -30.50
N ALA A 11 -24.14 10.07 -29.41
CA ALA A 11 -22.76 9.80 -29.09
C ALA A 11 -22.60 8.41 -28.45
N VAL A 12 -21.39 7.88 -28.51
CA VAL A 12 -21.00 6.63 -27.86
C VAL A 12 -19.64 6.82 -27.20
N VAL A 13 -19.56 6.42 -25.93
CA VAL A 13 -18.29 6.32 -25.20
C VAL A 13 -17.84 4.87 -25.20
N GLN A 14 -16.56 4.65 -25.42
CA GLN A 14 -15.92 3.37 -25.30
C GLN A 14 -14.77 3.47 -24.31
N ILE A 15 -14.72 2.57 -23.33
CA ILE A 15 -13.65 2.53 -22.33
C ILE A 15 -13.09 1.12 -22.34
N SER A 16 -11.78 0.99 -22.52
CA SER A 16 -11.12 -0.32 -22.44
C SER A 16 -11.25 -0.89 -21.02
N VAL A 17 -11.53 -2.18 -20.91
CA VAL A 17 -11.55 -2.90 -19.63
C VAL A 17 -10.20 -2.81 -18.92
N ARG A 18 -9.10 -2.73 -19.68
CA ARG A 18 -7.77 -2.42 -19.15
C ARG A 18 -7.81 -1.14 -18.31
N GLN A 19 -8.30 -0.04 -18.88
CA GLN A 19 -8.37 1.25 -18.19
C GLN A 19 -9.31 1.19 -16.96
N ILE A 20 -10.43 0.47 -17.06
CA ILE A 20 -11.34 0.28 -15.92
C ILE A 20 -10.65 -0.48 -14.79
N ASN A 21 -9.90 -1.54 -15.10
CA ASN A 21 -9.14 -2.30 -14.11
C ASN A 21 -8.02 -1.45 -13.48
N GLY A 22 -7.43 -0.52 -14.22
CA GLY A 22 -6.52 0.50 -13.68
C GLY A 22 -7.19 1.40 -12.65
N LEU A 23 -8.42 1.84 -12.90
CA LEU A 23 -9.19 2.64 -11.94
C LEU A 23 -9.60 1.82 -10.70
N LEU A 24 -10.03 0.57 -10.90
CA LEU A 24 -10.41 -0.32 -9.80
C LEU A 24 -9.22 -0.66 -8.89
N ALA A 25 -8.02 -0.76 -9.44
CA ALA A 25 -6.80 -0.95 -8.66
C ALA A 25 -6.52 0.21 -7.68
N THR A 26 -7.03 1.42 -7.95
CA THR A 26 -6.94 2.53 -7.01
C THR A 26 -7.78 2.31 -5.76
N LEU A 27 -8.91 1.59 -5.85
CA LEU A 27 -9.70 1.25 -4.67
C LEU A 27 -8.90 0.39 -3.70
N HIS A 28 -8.17 -0.60 -4.22
CA HIS A 28 -7.30 -1.44 -3.40
C HIS A 28 -6.18 -0.61 -2.75
N GLN A 29 -5.51 0.26 -3.50
CA GLN A 29 -4.51 1.20 -2.96
C GLN A 29 -5.08 2.07 -1.82
N ASN A 30 -6.29 2.59 -1.98
CA ASN A 30 -6.96 3.41 -0.98
C ASN A 30 -7.26 2.64 0.33
N GLY A 31 -7.10 1.32 0.35
CA GLY A 31 -7.25 0.48 1.53
C GLY A 31 -6.33 0.82 2.71
N VAL A 32 -5.21 1.53 2.48
CA VAL A 32 -4.37 2.09 3.57
C VAL A 32 -5.08 3.22 4.31
N SER A 33 -5.89 4.01 3.60
CA SER A 33 -6.47 5.23 4.13
C SER A 33 -7.76 4.94 4.88
N GLU A 34 -7.81 5.33 6.15
CA GLU A 34 -9.03 5.22 6.96
C GLU A 34 -10.16 6.10 6.41
N ASN A 35 -9.82 7.25 5.81
CA ASN A 35 -10.77 8.28 5.39
C ASN A 35 -11.09 8.27 3.89
N ALA A 36 -10.52 7.37 3.09
CA ALA A 36 -10.83 7.31 1.68
C ALA A 36 -12.30 6.90 1.47
N PRO A 37 -13.10 7.67 0.69
CA PRO A 37 -14.53 7.43 0.52
C PRO A 37 -14.80 6.14 -0.28
N LEU A 38 -13.90 5.78 -1.19
CA LEU A 38 -13.96 4.57 -2.00
C LEU A 38 -12.67 3.79 -1.82
N LYS A 39 -12.76 2.64 -1.15
CA LYS A 39 -11.63 1.75 -0.88
C LYS A 39 -12.03 0.27 -0.87
N LEU A 40 -11.04 -0.57 -1.11
CA LEU A 40 -11.12 -2.02 -0.97
C LEU A 40 -10.03 -2.44 0.02
N LEU A 41 -10.42 -3.16 1.07
CA LEU A 41 -9.48 -3.67 2.05
C LEU A 41 -8.67 -4.82 1.45
N HIS A 42 -7.36 -4.81 1.69
CA HIS A 42 -6.49 -5.91 1.30
C HIS A 42 -6.76 -7.19 2.11
N SER A 43 -7.04 -7.05 3.41
CA SER A 43 -7.24 -8.19 4.30
C SER A 43 -8.51 -8.02 5.10
N VAL A 44 -9.26 -9.11 5.28
CA VAL A 44 -10.43 -9.17 6.16
C VAL A 44 -10.30 -10.35 7.11
N ASP A 45 -10.69 -10.14 8.37
CA ASP A 45 -10.90 -11.19 9.35
C ASP A 45 -12.42 -11.30 9.56
N THR A 46 -12.99 -12.45 9.22
CA THR A 46 -14.45 -12.66 9.24
C THR A 46 -14.80 -14.02 9.80
N ARG A 47 -15.99 -14.13 10.39
CA ARG A 47 -16.58 -15.41 10.80
C ARG A 47 -17.34 -16.05 9.64
N ILE A 48 -17.23 -17.37 9.51
CA ILE A 48 -18.01 -18.20 8.59
C ILE A 48 -18.91 -19.09 9.45
N GLY A 49 -20.14 -19.37 8.98
CA GLY A 49 -21.05 -20.32 9.61
C GLY A 49 -21.97 -19.76 10.71
N ASP A 50 -21.70 -18.56 11.23
CA ASP A 50 -22.60 -17.90 12.18
C ASP A 50 -23.94 -17.51 11.50
N PRO A 51 -25.12 -17.75 12.11
CA PRO A 51 -26.38 -17.23 11.60
C PRO A 51 -26.39 -15.69 11.64
N ARG A 52 -26.98 -15.06 10.61
CA ARG A 52 -27.10 -13.60 10.50
C ARG A 52 -27.70 -12.99 11.78
N ARG A 53 -26.92 -12.19 12.51
CA ARG A 53 -27.45 -11.26 13.51
C ARG A 53 -27.93 -9.99 12.79
N LYS A 54 -29.16 -9.53 13.06
CA LYS A 54 -29.62 -8.18 12.71
C LYS A 54 -29.45 -7.29 13.93
N PHE A 55 -28.51 -6.34 13.89
CA PHE A 55 -28.51 -5.22 14.84
C PHE A 55 -28.00 -3.92 14.17
N PRO A 56 -28.42 -2.73 14.66
CA PRO A 56 -27.97 -1.43 14.18
C PRO A 56 -26.60 -1.03 14.73
N ASP A 57 -26.01 -0.01 14.10
CA ASP A 57 -24.63 0.44 14.20
C ASP A 57 -24.09 0.74 15.62
N HIS A 58 -22.79 0.42 15.74
CA HIS A 58 -21.79 0.74 16.79
C HIS A 58 -21.61 -0.25 17.96
N VAL A 59 -20.31 -0.47 18.28
CA VAL A 59 -19.69 -1.04 19.49
C VAL A 59 -19.03 -2.43 19.34
N ILE A 60 -17.70 -2.46 19.23
CA ILE A 60 -16.81 -3.53 19.75
C ILE A 60 -15.56 -2.85 20.35
N ASP A 61 -15.31 -3.07 21.65
CA ASP A 61 -14.03 -3.49 22.25
C ASP A 61 -14.07 -3.24 23.77
N PHE A 62 -14.27 -4.32 24.56
CA PHE A 62 -13.94 -4.47 26.00
C PHE A 62 -14.48 -5.80 26.57
N GLY A 63 -15.53 -6.37 25.96
CA GLY A 63 -16.20 -7.60 26.43
C GLY A 63 -15.33 -8.87 26.35
N ASP A 64 -14.46 -8.95 25.35
CA ASP A 64 -13.65 -10.16 25.09
C ASP A 64 -12.55 -10.35 26.15
N TRP A 65 -12.02 -9.25 26.71
CA TRP A 65 -10.95 -9.29 27.71
C TRP A 65 -11.42 -9.79 29.10
N VAL A 66 -12.67 -9.54 29.45
CA VAL A 66 -13.28 -9.93 30.74
C VAL A 66 -13.70 -11.40 30.73
N LEU A 67 -14.21 -11.88 29.60
CA LEU A 67 -14.58 -13.29 29.38
C LEU A 67 -13.36 -14.22 29.46
N GLU A 68 -12.23 -13.80 28.87
CA GLU A 68 -10.97 -14.58 28.90
C GLU A 68 -10.38 -14.72 30.32
N LEU A 69 -10.55 -13.72 31.20
CA LEU A 69 -10.01 -13.76 32.57
C LEU A 69 -10.82 -14.71 33.49
N GLN A 70 -12.12 -14.84 33.27
CA GLN A 70 -13.01 -15.66 34.10
C GLN A 70 -13.00 -17.15 33.71
N GLN A 71 -12.79 -17.46 32.44
CA GLN A 71 -12.65 -18.84 31.95
C GLN A 71 -11.37 -19.53 32.45
N GLU A 72 -10.32 -18.78 32.79
CA GLU A 72 -8.99 -19.31 33.10
C GLU A 72 -8.79 -19.71 34.58
N LYS A 73 -9.46 -19.06 35.55
CA LYS A 73 -9.14 -19.22 37.00
C LYS A 73 -10.30 -19.61 37.91
N GLY A 74 -11.47 -19.87 37.33
CA GLY A 74 -12.72 -20.08 38.03
C GLY A 74 -13.25 -18.79 38.66
N PRO A 75 -14.56 -18.73 38.96
CA PRO A 75 -15.18 -17.52 39.50
C PRO A 75 -14.57 -17.19 40.87
N ARG A 76 -13.98 -16.00 41.00
CA ARG A 76 -13.54 -15.44 42.30
C ARG A 76 -14.02 -14.01 42.46
N PRO A 77 -14.32 -13.56 43.69
CA PRO A 77 -14.67 -12.17 43.95
C PRO A 77 -13.48 -11.24 43.61
N ILE A 78 -13.77 -10.14 42.90
CA ILE A 78 -12.81 -9.08 42.52
C ILE A 78 -12.04 -8.51 43.75
N LYS A 79 -12.66 -8.56 44.93
CA LYS A 79 -12.12 -8.08 46.21
C LYS A 79 -10.87 -8.86 46.67
N ASP A 80 -10.82 -10.18 46.46
CA ASP A 80 -9.68 -11.01 46.86
C ASP A 80 -8.43 -10.72 45.99
N LEU A 81 -8.64 -10.23 44.77
CA LEU A 81 -7.58 -9.83 43.85
C LEU A 81 -6.97 -8.47 44.24
N GLN A 82 -7.80 -7.56 44.74
CA GLN A 82 -7.39 -6.24 45.24
C GLN A 82 -6.51 -6.37 46.50
N ASP A 83 -6.89 -7.23 47.43
CA ASP A 83 -6.15 -7.45 48.68
C ASP A 83 -4.78 -8.11 48.43
N HIS A 84 -4.68 -8.95 47.40
CA HIS A 84 -3.43 -9.59 47.00
C HIS A 84 -2.43 -8.63 46.33
N LEU A 85 -2.89 -7.66 45.53
CA LEU A 85 -2.04 -6.68 44.84
C LEU A 85 -1.47 -5.60 45.78
N ILE A 86 -2.19 -5.26 46.84
CA ILE A 86 -1.71 -4.33 47.88
C ILE A 86 -0.59 -4.96 48.73
N SER A 87 -0.63 -6.27 48.96
CA SER A 87 0.30 -6.99 49.86
C SER A 87 1.62 -7.46 49.21
N THR A 88 1.71 -7.44 47.87
CA THR A 88 2.85 -7.97 47.11
C THR A 88 3.65 -6.89 46.34
N SER A 89 3.26 -5.63 46.49
CA SER A 89 3.88 -4.47 45.84
C SER A 89 4.99 -3.83 46.69
N PRO A 90 6.04 -3.22 46.11
CA PRO A 90 6.96 -2.35 46.85
C PRO A 90 6.20 -1.23 47.59
N PRO A 91 6.67 -0.75 48.76
CA PRO A 91 5.89 0.10 49.68
C PRO A 91 5.28 1.37 49.06
N GLY A 92 5.89 1.94 48.02
CA GLY A 92 5.39 3.15 47.34
C GLY A 92 4.25 2.93 46.34
N VAL A 93 3.95 1.68 45.96
CA VAL A 93 2.95 1.32 44.94
C VAL A 93 1.62 0.91 45.58
N ALA A 94 1.65 0.38 46.80
CA ALA A 94 0.49 -0.10 47.53
C ALA A 94 -0.60 0.98 47.79
N THR A 95 -0.22 2.25 47.90
CA THR A 95 -1.13 3.35 48.27
C THR A 95 -2.07 3.81 47.15
N LYS A 96 -1.84 3.38 45.90
CA LYS A 96 -2.58 3.91 44.73
C LYS A 96 -3.59 2.93 44.10
N PHE A 97 -3.72 1.71 44.62
CA PHE A 97 -4.65 0.68 44.11
C PHE A 97 -6.13 0.85 44.54
N GLN A 98 -6.46 1.86 45.36
CA GLN A 98 -7.77 1.94 46.02
C GLN A 98 -8.94 2.48 45.17
N GLY A 99 -8.76 2.90 43.91
CA GLY A 99 -9.75 3.72 43.20
C GLY A 99 -10.54 3.15 42.02
N ILE A 100 -10.40 1.87 41.62
CA ILE A 100 -10.74 1.46 40.23
C ILE A 100 -11.88 0.41 40.09
N PHE A 101 -12.42 -0.19 41.15
CA PHE A 101 -13.17 -1.46 41.02
C PHE A 101 -14.72 -1.46 41.05
N ASP A 102 -15.40 -0.35 40.74
CA ASP A 102 -16.87 -0.35 40.69
C ASP A 102 -17.42 -0.64 39.27
N HIS A 103 -18.03 -1.83 39.13
CA HIS A 103 -18.99 -2.30 38.11
C HIS A 103 -18.53 -3.43 37.15
N LEU A 104 -19.12 -4.63 37.29
CA LEU A 104 -19.77 -5.47 36.25
C LEU A 104 -20.09 -6.90 36.75
N GLY A 105 -21.18 -7.51 36.24
CA GLY A 105 -21.74 -8.83 36.62
C GLY A 105 -21.91 -9.83 35.46
N ASP A 106 -22.44 -11.03 35.77
CA ASP A 106 -22.23 -12.34 35.11
C ASP A 106 -23.07 -12.69 33.85
N VAL A 107 -22.52 -13.54 32.94
CA VAL A 107 -23.23 -14.31 31.88
C VAL A 107 -22.56 -15.67 31.59
N VAL A 108 -23.36 -16.72 31.34
CA VAL A 108 -22.99 -18.11 30.98
C VAL A 108 -23.40 -18.43 29.51
N VAL A 109 -22.67 -19.28 28.78
CA VAL A 109 -22.97 -19.71 27.39
C VAL A 109 -22.95 -21.25 27.25
N GLY A 110 -23.91 -21.82 26.50
CA GLY A 110 -24.10 -23.28 26.29
C GLY A 110 -23.68 -23.81 24.90
N GLU A 111 -23.77 -25.15 24.75
CA GLU A 111 -23.26 -25.98 23.64
C GLU A 111 -24.01 -25.88 22.29
N LEU A 112 -23.32 -26.30 21.20
CA LEU A 112 -23.74 -26.17 19.79
C LEU A 112 -23.52 -27.48 19.00
N GLU A 113 -24.29 -27.65 17.91
CA GLU A 113 -24.35 -28.88 17.11
C GLU A 113 -23.21 -29.06 16.07
N PRO A 114 -22.74 -30.30 15.82
CA PRO A 114 -21.47 -30.59 15.13
C PRO A 114 -21.46 -30.59 13.58
N GLU A 115 -22.58 -30.33 12.89
CA GLU A 115 -22.68 -30.51 11.43
C GLU A 115 -22.50 -29.23 10.57
N VAL A 116 -22.19 -28.07 11.17
CA VAL A 116 -22.07 -26.78 10.45
C VAL A 116 -20.62 -26.34 10.33
N ILE A 117 -20.13 -26.00 9.13
CA ILE A 117 -18.82 -25.33 8.94
C ILE A 117 -18.88 -23.96 9.62
N ARG A 118 -18.16 -23.81 10.73
CA ARG A 118 -18.15 -22.59 11.54
C ARG A 118 -16.75 -22.28 12.04
N GLY A 119 -16.34 -21.02 11.95
CA GLY A 119 -14.98 -20.65 12.34
C GLY A 119 -14.59 -19.27 11.89
N ARG A 120 -13.32 -18.91 12.10
CA ARG A 120 -12.73 -17.64 11.70
C ARG A 120 -11.93 -17.82 10.41
N ALA A 121 -12.18 -17.00 9.40
CA ALA A 121 -11.43 -16.97 8.16
C ALA A 121 -10.67 -15.64 8.06
N ARG A 122 -9.35 -15.74 7.96
CA ARG A 122 -8.47 -14.62 7.64
C ARG A 122 -8.18 -14.67 6.14
N VAL A 123 -8.53 -13.60 5.43
CA VAL A 123 -8.51 -13.57 3.96
C VAL A 123 -7.66 -12.41 3.48
N GLN A 124 -6.75 -12.68 2.56
CA GLN A 124 -6.10 -11.68 1.71
C GLN A 124 -6.82 -11.64 0.36
N ILE A 125 -7.16 -10.45 -0.09
CA ILE A 125 -7.86 -10.17 -1.34
C ILE A 125 -6.94 -9.29 -2.19
N SER A 126 -6.74 -9.68 -3.44
CA SER A 126 -6.00 -8.87 -4.42
C SER A 126 -6.91 -7.81 -5.03
N THR A 127 -6.33 -6.90 -5.81
CA THR A 127 -7.13 -5.94 -6.58
C THR A 127 -8.25 -6.63 -7.37
N LEU A 128 -9.43 -6.01 -7.39
CA LEU A 128 -10.55 -6.46 -8.21
C LEU A 128 -10.30 -6.13 -9.68
N GLN A 129 -10.75 -7.01 -10.56
CA GLN A 129 -10.81 -6.77 -12.00
C GLN A 129 -12.21 -7.08 -12.51
N ILE A 130 -12.55 -6.55 -13.68
CA ILE A 130 -13.82 -6.84 -14.34
C ILE A 130 -13.60 -7.41 -15.74
N SER A 131 -14.60 -8.16 -16.19
CA SER A 131 -14.80 -8.56 -17.58
C SER A 131 -16.29 -8.61 -17.90
N PHE A 132 -16.62 -8.84 -19.17
CA PHE A 132 -17.99 -8.98 -19.64
C PHE A 132 -18.19 -10.31 -20.37
N PRO A 133 -19.35 -10.97 -20.24
CA PRO A 133 -19.77 -11.95 -21.23
C PRO A 133 -19.84 -11.28 -22.61
N GLU A 134 -19.50 -12.02 -23.67
CA GLU A 134 -19.48 -11.48 -25.03
C GLU A 134 -20.84 -10.89 -25.42
N GLY A 135 -20.85 -9.61 -25.84
CA GLY A 135 -22.07 -8.90 -26.23
C GLY A 135 -23.02 -8.57 -25.08
N SER A 136 -22.63 -8.80 -23.83
CA SER A 136 -23.47 -8.54 -22.65
C SER A 136 -23.90 -7.08 -22.57
N SER A 137 -25.17 -6.86 -22.21
CA SER A 137 -25.75 -5.53 -21.97
C SER A 137 -26.30 -5.31 -20.56
N SER A 138 -26.20 -6.35 -19.72
CA SER A 138 -26.79 -6.36 -18.38
C SER A 138 -25.95 -7.12 -17.35
N GLU A 139 -24.89 -7.82 -17.76
CA GLU A 139 -24.08 -8.63 -16.87
C GLU A 139 -22.61 -8.21 -16.89
N VAL A 140 -21.98 -8.18 -15.72
CA VAL A 140 -20.56 -7.91 -15.50
C VAL A 140 -19.99 -9.03 -14.63
N ILE A 141 -18.77 -9.48 -14.91
CA ILE A 141 -18.07 -10.48 -14.12
C ILE A 141 -17.01 -9.76 -13.29
N ILE A 142 -17.04 -9.93 -11.97
CA ILE A 142 -16.00 -9.47 -11.06
C ILE A 142 -15.04 -10.63 -10.80
N HIS A 143 -13.75 -10.34 -10.91
CA HIS A 143 -12.64 -11.24 -10.64
C HIS A 143 -11.92 -10.77 -9.37
N ALA A 144 -11.78 -11.67 -8.40
CA ALA A 144 -11.07 -11.41 -7.16
C ALA A 144 -10.17 -12.59 -6.81
N HIS A 145 -8.85 -12.40 -6.85
CA HIS A 145 -7.94 -13.40 -6.33
C HIS A 145 -7.84 -13.32 -4.82
N ALA A 146 -8.02 -14.45 -4.16
CA ALA A 146 -8.02 -14.53 -2.71
C ALA A 146 -7.14 -15.68 -2.20
N ARG A 147 -6.49 -15.43 -1.07
CA ARG A 147 -5.90 -16.46 -0.20
C ARG A 147 -6.58 -16.41 1.14
N ALA A 148 -6.90 -17.55 1.72
CA ALA A 148 -7.48 -17.61 3.05
C ALA A 148 -6.83 -18.68 3.92
N HIS A 149 -6.80 -18.39 5.22
CA HIS A 149 -6.51 -19.36 6.26
C HIS A 149 -7.74 -19.47 7.16
N TYR A 150 -8.28 -20.68 7.29
CA TYR A 150 -9.49 -20.96 8.03
C TYR A 150 -9.16 -21.67 9.34
N TYR A 151 -9.66 -21.11 10.44
CA TYR A 151 -9.58 -21.64 11.79
C TYR A 151 -10.98 -22.17 12.17
N PRO A 152 -11.21 -23.50 12.16
CA PRO A 152 -12.49 -24.07 12.55
C PRO A 152 -12.76 -23.87 14.04
N ASP A 153 -14.03 -23.70 14.40
CA ASP A 153 -14.47 -23.82 15.79
C ASP A 153 -14.37 -25.29 16.23
N PRO A 154 -14.17 -25.57 17.54
CA PRO A 154 -14.18 -26.94 18.05
C PRO A 154 -15.43 -27.70 17.60
N ASP A 155 -15.26 -28.97 17.23
CA ASP A 155 -16.35 -29.87 16.84
C ASP A 155 -17.17 -29.43 15.61
N THR A 156 -16.58 -28.63 14.72
CA THR A 156 -17.21 -28.18 13.46
C THR A 156 -16.45 -28.62 12.21
N GLY A 157 -17.09 -28.54 11.04
CA GLY A 157 -16.50 -28.98 9.78
C GLY A 157 -15.28 -28.14 9.32
N GLU A 158 -14.25 -28.80 8.79
CA GLU A 158 -13.07 -28.16 8.22
C GLU A 158 -13.25 -27.71 6.75
N LEU A 159 -12.48 -26.69 6.36
CA LEU A 159 -12.26 -26.30 4.95
C LEU A 159 -10.86 -26.73 4.50
N ALA A 160 -10.68 -26.91 3.18
CA ALA A 160 -9.38 -27.26 2.60
C ALA A 160 -8.28 -26.25 2.96
N LYS A 161 -7.08 -26.75 3.22
CA LYS A 161 -5.89 -25.95 3.55
C LYS A 161 -4.76 -26.32 2.56
N PRO A 162 -4.17 -25.35 1.83
CA PRO A 162 -4.46 -23.91 1.80
C PRO A 162 -5.69 -23.56 0.94
N VAL A 163 -6.38 -22.45 1.24
CA VAL A 163 -7.37 -21.84 0.33
C VAL A 163 -6.67 -20.79 -0.53
N HIS A 164 -6.46 -21.05 -1.82
CA HIS A 164 -5.88 -20.09 -2.77
C HIS A 164 -6.55 -20.26 -4.12
N GLY A 165 -7.06 -19.17 -4.68
CA GLY A 165 -7.70 -19.21 -5.99
C GLY A 165 -8.32 -17.89 -6.41
N GLU A 166 -9.14 -17.96 -7.44
CA GLU A 166 -9.90 -16.86 -8.00
C GLU A 166 -11.39 -17.03 -7.72
N VAL A 167 -12.03 -15.97 -7.25
CA VAL A 167 -13.48 -15.85 -7.21
C VAL A 167 -13.92 -15.12 -8.47
N GLN A 168 -14.75 -15.78 -9.27
CA GLN A 168 -15.43 -15.17 -10.42
C GLN A 168 -16.91 -15.09 -10.12
N ALA A 169 -17.46 -13.87 -10.05
CA ALA A 169 -18.85 -13.64 -9.69
C ALA A 169 -19.52 -12.71 -10.70
N THR A 170 -20.57 -13.21 -11.37
CA THR A 170 -21.39 -12.38 -12.26
C THR A 170 -22.42 -11.58 -11.47
N PHE A 171 -22.53 -10.30 -11.79
CA PHE A 171 -23.52 -9.37 -11.29
C PHE A 171 -24.42 -8.90 -12.43
N GLU A 172 -25.72 -8.83 -12.16
CA GLU A 172 -26.71 -8.21 -13.02
C GLU A 172 -26.82 -6.72 -12.69
N VAL A 173 -26.83 -5.90 -13.72
CA VAL A 173 -26.90 -4.44 -13.66
C VAL A 173 -28.21 -3.99 -14.28
N ARG A 174 -29.02 -3.25 -13.53
CA ARG A 174 -30.33 -2.74 -13.98
C ARG A 174 -30.54 -1.31 -13.53
N THR A 175 -31.19 -0.51 -14.35
CA THR A 175 -31.62 0.85 -13.98
C THR A 175 -33.08 0.86 -13.54
N THR A 176 -33.40 1.60 -12.49
CA THR A 176 -34.78 1.88 -12.09
C THR A 176 -35.00 3.39 -11.96
N VAL A 177 -36.25 3.83 -12.08
CA VAL A 177 -36.66 5.23 -11.84
C VAL A 177 -37.53 5.24 -10.59
N ALA A 178 -37.13 5.96 -9.56
CA ALA A 178 -37.90 6.14 -8.34
C ALA A 178 -37.93 7.62 -7.96
N GLY A 179 -39.13 8.21 -7.85
CA GLY A 179 -39.30 9.63 -7.52
C GLY A 179 -38.64 10.59 -8.53
N GLY A 180 -38.55 10.22 -9.80
CA GLY A 180 -37.90 11.01 -10.85
C GLY A 180 -36.37 10.90 -10.90
N VAL A 181 -35.74 10.20 -9.94
CA VAL A 181 -34.29 9.96 -9.90
C VAL A 181 -33.97 8.57 -10.43
N ARG A 182 -33.00 8.49 -11.36
CA ARG A 182 -32.52 7.20 -11.90
C ARG A 182 -31.48 6.59 -10.95
N LYS A 183 -31.66 5.31 -10.63
CA LYS A 183 -30.74 4.54 -9.79
C LYS A 183 -30.22 3.31 -10.53
N LEU A 184 -28.94 3.03 -10.36
CA LEU A 184 -28.28 1.83 -10.85
C LEU A 184 -28.29 0.77 -9.74
N HIS A 185 -28.97 -0.35 -10.00
CA HIS A 185 -28.98 -1.51 -9.13
C HIS A 185 -28.01 -2.55 -9.67
N ILE A 186 -27.14 -3.03 -8.79
CA ILE A 186 -26.20 -4.12 -9.06
C ILE A 186 -26.56 -5.23 -8.09
N LYS A 187 -26.78 -6.45 -8.60
CA LYS A 187 -27.11 -7.62 -7.77
C LYS A 187 -26.31 -8.84 -8.22
N PRO A 188 -25.84 -9.69 -7.29
CA PRO A 188 -25.18 -10.92 -7.67
C PRO A 188 -26.17 -11.86 -8.37
N SER A 189 -25.68 -12.63 -9.34
CA SER A 189 -26.51 -13.62 -10.03
C SER A 189 -27.07 -14.67 -9.06
N ASN A 190 -28.35 -15.01 -9.25
CA ASN A 190 -29.00 -16.11 -8.53
C ASN A 190 -28.59 -17.50 -9.05
N GLN A 191 -27.89 -17.56 -10.19
CA GLN A 191 -27.42 -18.81 -10.79
C GLN A 191 -26.10 -19.23 -10.17
N ASP A 192 -26.05 -20.43 -9.59
CA ASP A 192 -24.85 -20.97 -8.94
C ASP A 192 -23.67 -21.10 -9.90
N ALA A 193 -23.95 -21.49 -11.16
CA ALA A 193 -22.93 -21.60 -12.20
C ALA A 193 -22.31 -20.25 -12.60
N LYS A 194 -22.80 -19.11 -12.12
CA LYS A 194 -22.25 -17.77 -12.40
C LYS A 194 -21.44 -17.17 -11.23
N ILE A 195 -21.30 -17.91 -10.14
CA ILE A 195 -20.46 -17.53 -9.00
C ILE A 195 -19.59 -18.73 -8.65
N ARG A 196 -18.32 -18.68 -9.05
CA ARG A 196 -17.39 -19.81 -8.99
C ARG A 196 -16.14 -19.47 -8.19
N PHE A 197 -15.58 -20.49 -7.58
CA PHE A 197 -14.22 -20.47 -7.06
C PHE A 197 -13.37 -21.37 -7.94
N ILE A 198 -12.30 -20.81 -8.49
CA ILE A 198 -11.32 -21.51 -9.33
C ILE A 198 -10.07 -21.64 -8.48
N ALA A 199 -9.79 -22.86 -8.00
CA ALA A 199 -8.60 -23.13 -7.21
C ALA A 199 -7.33 -22.87 -8.02
N GLU A 200 -6.32 -22.27 -7.39
CA GLU A 200 -4.99 -22.18 -7.99
C GLU A 200 -4.42 -23.59 -8.15
N PRO A 201 -3.92 -24.01 -9.33
CA PRO A 201 -3.45 -25.39 -9.53
C PRO A 201 -2.40 -25.84 -8.51
N SER A 202 -1.51 -24.93 -8.10
CA SER A 202 -0.47 -25.21 -7.10
C SER A 202 -1.02 -25.41 -5.68
N SER A 203 -2.28 -25.08 -5.41
CA SER A 203 -2.88 -25.18 -4.07
C SER A 203 -3.22 -26.61 -3.65
N GLY A 204 -3.36 -27.54 -4.61
CA GLY A 204 -3.73 -28.94 -4.35
C GLY A 204 -5.18 -29.14 -3.86
N ILE A 205 -6.04 -28.11 -3.95
CA ILE A 205 -7.46 -28.21 -3.55
C ILE A 205 -8.19 -29.19 -4.47
N SER A 206 -8.87 -30.18 -3.88
CA SER A 206 -9.68 -31.16 -4.62
C SER A 206 -10.94 -30.51 -5.24
N THR A 207 -11.48 -31.10 -6.29
CA THR A 207 -12.75 -30.63 -6.89
C THR A 207 -13.90 -30.61 -5.87
N ALA A 208 -13.94 -31.59 -4.96
CA ALA A 208 -14.96 -31.67 -3.91
C ALA A 208 -14.85 -30.49 -2.93
N ASP A 209 -13.64 -30.11 -2.53
CA ASP A 209 -13.43 -28.99 -1.61
C ASP A 209 -13.59 -27.64 -2.30
N ALA A 210 -13.21 -27.52 -3.58
CA ALA A 210 -13.50 -26.34 -4.40
C ALA A 210 -15.02 -26.10 -4.50
N ASN A 211 -15.82 -27.17 -4.63
CA ASN A 211 -17.28 -27.07 -4.64
C ASN A 211 -17.85 -26.62 -3.28
N LYS A 212 -17.30 -27.11 -2.15
CA LYS A 212 -17.67 -26.64 -0.79
C LYS A 212 -17.33 -25.16 -0.61
N LEU A 213 -16.13 -24.74 -1.01
CA LEU A 213 -15.70 -23.34 -0.97
C LEU A 213 -16.61 -22.46 -1.84
N GLY A 214 -16.93 -22.91 -3.06
CA GLY A 214 -17.87 -22.22 -3.95
C GLY A 214 -19.26 -22.04 -3.33
N ALA A 215 -19.76 -23.00 -2.56
CA ALA A 215 -21.02 -22.85 -1.82
C ALA A 215 -20.94 -21.77 -0.73
N GLN A 216 -19.85 -21.73 0.05
CA GLN A 216 -19.66 -20.69 1.07
C GLN A 216 -19.47 -19.31 0.45
N ILE A 217 -18.73 -19.21 -0.66
CA ILE A 217 -18.53 -17.95 -1.41
C ILE A 217 -19.85 -17.43 -1.98
N ARG A 218 -20.71 -18.29 -2.52
CA ARG A 218 -22.05 -17.91 -2.99
C ARG A 218 -22.89 -17.32 -1.87
N LYS A 219 -22.88 -17.98 -0.71
CA LYS A 219 -23.57 -17.48 0.49
C LYS A 219 -23.03 -16.11 0.91
N LEU A 220 -21.70 -15.97 0.99
CA LEU A 220 -21.04 -14.70 1.32
C LEU A 220 -21.42 -13.58 0.33
N ILE A 221 -21.38 -13.83 -0.97
CA ILE A 221 -21.66 -12.80 -1.98
C ILE A 221 -23.13 -12.41 -2.00
N ARG A 222 -24.06 -13.36 -1.84
CA ARG A 222 -25.50 -13.10 -1.91
C ARG A 222 -26.08 -12.58 -0.59
N GLU A 223 -25.49 -12.96 0.53
CA GLU A 223 -26.04 -12.70 1.86
C GLU A 223 -25.09 -11.92 2.78
N GLY A 224 -23.79 -11.95 2.54
CA GLY A 224 -22.80 -11.25 3.37
C GLY A 224 -22.49 -9.83 2.91
N ILE A 225 -22.91 -9.42 1.71
CA ILE A 225 -22.63 -8.10 1.14
C ILE A 225 -23.94 -7.32 0.95
N GLU A 226 -23.99 -6.11 1.48
CA GLU A 226 -25.08 -5.16 1.21
C GLU A 226 -24.69 -4.26 0.03
N LEU A 227 -25.45 -4.36 -1.06
CA LEU A 227 -25.22 -3.56 -2.27
C LEU A 227 -26.18 -2.36 -2.25
N MET A 228 -25.62 -1.17 -2.11
CA MET A 228 -26.38 0.08 -2.18
C MET A 228 -26.60 0.50 -3.64
N PRO A 229 -27.83 0.88 -4.04
CA PRO A 229 -28.09 1.44 -5.35
C PRO A 229 -27.31 2.75 -5.56
N VAL A 230 -26.68 2.91 -6.72
CA VAL A 230 -25.93 4.13 -7.07
C VAL A 230 -26.88 5.12 -7.72
N THR A 231 -26.94 6.34 -7.19
CA THR A 231 -27.74 7.42 -7.81
C THR A 231 -26.99 7.98 -9.01
N LEU A 232 -27.61 7.94 -10.19
CA LEU A 232 -27.01 8.48 -11.41
C LEU A 232 -27.19 10.01 -11.45
N PRO A 233 -26.21 10.78 -11.97
CA PRO A 233 -26.34 12.24 -12.10
C PRO A 233 -27.58 12.64 -12.90
N ALA A 234 -28.17 13.79 -12.56
CA ALA A 234 -29.31 14.33 -13.30
C ALA A 234 -28.93 14.57 -14.77
N GLY A 235 -29.79 14.14 -15.69
CA GLY A 235 -29.52 14.23 -17.14
C GLY A 235 -28.50 13.22 -17.67
N PHE A 236 -27.92 12.34 -16.84
CA PHE A 236 -27.03 11.28 -17.32
C PHE A 236 -27.82 10.29 -18.20
N PRO A 237 -27.56 10.22 -19.52
CA PRO A 237 -28.44 9.52 -20.46
C PRO A 237 -28.13 8.02 -20.51
N PHE A 238 -27.81 7.42 -19.35
CA PHE A 238 -27.54 5.99 -19.25
C PHE A 238 -28.85 5.20 -19.25
N SER A 239 -28.96 4.28 -20.20
CA SER A 239 -30.05 3.32 -20.32
C SER A 239 -29.52 1.90 -20.21
N GLN A 240 -28.49 1.57 -21.00
CA GLN A 240 -27.87 0.25 -21.12
C GLN A 240 -26.39 0.44 -21.47
N PHE A 241 -25.60 -0.62 -21.28
CA PHE A 241 -24.22 -0.69 -21.79
C PHE A 241 -24.09 -1.86 -22.76
N LYS A 242 -22.93 -1.99 -23.41
CA LYS A 242 -22.56 -3.20 -24.14
C LYS A 242 -21.08 -3.52 -23.98
N GLY A 243 -20.77 -4.73 -23.56
CA GLY A 243 -19.42 -5.29 -23.62
C GLY A 243 -19.10 -5.74 -25.04
N ILE A 244 -17.98 -5.26 -25.61
CA ILE A 244 -17.53 -5.62 -26.96
C ILE A 244 -16.16 -6.30 -26.87
N GLY A 245 -16.00 -7.39 -27.63
CA GLY A 245 -14.76 -8.14 -27.75
C GLY A 245 -14.56 -9.22 -26.69
N THR A 246 -13.63 -10.12 -26.97
CA THR A 246 -13.19 -11.20 -26.08
C THR A 246 -11.78 -10.97 -25.54
N VAL A 247 -10.92 -10.30 -26.33
CA VAL A 247 -9.57 -9.85 -25.94
C VAL A 247 -9.53 -8.32 -26.01
N GLY A 248 -8.97 -7.67 -24.99
CA GLY A 248 -8.93 -6.21 -24.91
C GLY A 248 -10.34 -5.59 -24.85
N GLN A 249 -11.25 -6.24 -24.10
CA GLN A 249 -12.67 -5.90 -24.05
C GLN A 249 -12.92 -4.41 -23.83
N VAL A 250 -14.01 -3.91 -24.37
CA VAL A 250 -14.42 -2.51 -24.28
C VAL A 250 -15.84 -2.41 -23.73
N LEU A 251 -16.01 -1.54 -22.73
CA LEU A 251 -17.32 -1.11 -22.26
C LEU A 251 -17.83 0.01 -23.16
N THR A 252 -18.95 -0.22 -23.82
CA THR A 252 -19.63 0.74 -24.69
C THR A 252 -20.82 1.36 -23.96
N LEU A 253 -20.84 2.68 -23.87
CA LEU A 253 -21.85 3.49 -23.21
C LEU A 253 -22.45 4.47 -24.23
N PRO A 254 -23.63 4.16 -24.79
CA PRO A 254 -24.32 5.08 -25.68
C PRO A 254 -24.93 6.26 -24.91
N LEU A 255 -24.96 7.43 -25.54
CA LEU A 255 -25.42 8.68 -24.96
C LEU A 255 -26.40 9.39 -25.88
N GLN A 256 -27.48 9.91 -25.28
CA GLN A 256 -28.43 10.83 -25.89
C GLN A 256 -28.17 12.23 -25.32
N LEU A 257 -27.51 13.10 -26.09
CA LEU A 257 -27.05 14.42 -25.66
C LEU A 257 -28.20 15.44 -25.65
N SER A 258 -29.19 15.28 -26.53
CA SER A 258 -30.38 16.13 -26.62
C SER A 258 -31.39 15.96 -25.48
N GLY A 259 -31.16 15.00 -24.57
CA GLY A 259 -32.09 14.68 -23.48
C GLY A 259 -33.33 13.88 -23.92
N ALA A 260 -33.41 13.50 -25.19
CA ALA A 260 -34.44 12.59 -25.69
C ALA A 260 -34.36 11.20 -25.03
N GLY A 261 -35.44 10.42 -25.13
CA GLY A 261 -35.45 9.03 -24.69
C GLY A 261 -34.49 8.15 -25.50
N ALA A 262 -34.08 7.01 -24.93
CA ALA A 262 -33.22 6.07 -25.65
C ALA A 262 -33.91 5.50 -26.92
N PRO A 263 -33.19 5.28 -28.03
CA PRO A 263 -33.74 4.68 -29.24
C PRO A 263 -34.33 3.29 -29.02
N ALA A 264 -35.39 2.96 -29.76
CA ALA A 264 -36.09 1.67 -29.64
C ALA A 264 -35.22 0.45 -30.02
N SER A 265 -34.23 0.65 -30.90
CA SER A 265 -33.25 -0.38 -31.31
C SER A 265 -32.25 -0.76 -30.21
N GLY A 266 -32.17 0.04 -29.14
CA GLY A 266 -31.27 -0.22 -28.01
C GLY A 266 -29.80 -0.28 -28.43
N VAL A 267 -29.01 -1.07 -27.72
CA VAL A 267 -27.55 -1.17 -27.94
C VAL A 267 -27.14 -2.20 -28.99
N GLN A 268 -28.10 -2.90 -29.60
CA GLN A 268 -27.82 -4.03 -30.50
C GLN A 268 -26.97 -3.65 -31.72
N PRO A 269 -27.20 -2.51 -32.41
CA PRO A 269 -26.40 -2.12 -33.57
C PRO A 269 -24.93 -1.82 -33.26
N LEU A 270 -24.54 -1.63 -31.99
CA LEU A 270 -23.18 -1.29 -31.59
C LEU A 270 -22.32 -2.55 -31.48
N HIS A 271 -21.43 -2.81 -32.44
CA HIS A 271 -20.58 -4.01 -32.46
C HIS A 271 -19.10 -3.74 -32.75
N THR A 272 -18.77 -2.53 -33.18
CA THR A 272 -17.40 -2.15 -33.55
C THR A 272 -16.71 -1.41 -32.40
N SER A 273 -15.51 -1.87 -32.04
CA SER A 273 -14.62 -1.10 -31.18
C SER A 273 -13.86 -0.07 -32.00
N PHE A 274 -13.86 1.18 -31.55
CA PHE A 274 -13.07 2.28 -32.10
C PHE A 274 -12.04 2.82 -31.10
N VAL A 275 -11.86 2.17 -29.95
CA VAL A 275 -10.90 2.60 -28.92
C VAL A 275 -9.44 2.45 -29.37
N GLY A 276 -9.14 1.43 -30.17
CA GLY A 276 -7.77 1.10 -30.59
C GLY A 276 -6.87 0.71 -29.40
N SER A 277 -5.67 1.28 -29.35
CA SER A 277 -4.71 1.11 -28.23
C SER A 277 -4.93 2.08 -27.07
N SER A 278 -5.83 3.06 -27.24
CA SER A 278 -6.13 4.08 -26.23
C SER A 278 -7.03 3.54 -25.12
N GLY A 279 -6.94 4.14 -23.94
CA GLY A 279 -7.73 3.80 -22.77
C GLY A 279 -9.22 4.03 -22.94
N PHE A 280 -9.61 5.09 -23.66
CA PHE A 280 -10.99 5.43 -23.99
C PHE A 280 -11.11 6.09 -25.37
N ALA A 281 -12.34 6.14 -25.87
CA ALA A 281 -12.72 6.92 -27.04
C ALA A 281 -14.16 7.43 -26.94
N PHE A 282 -14.41 8.58 -27.57
CA PHE A 282 -15.71 9.21 -27.70
C PHE A 282 -16.02 9.35 -29.19
N ALA A 283 -17.16 8.83 -29.64
CA ALA A 283 -17.65 9.02 -30.99
C ALA A 283 -18.93 9.85 -30.99
N VAL A 284 -19.02 10.83 -31.89
CA VAL A 284 -20.18 11.71 -32.05
C VAL A 284 -20.66 11.65 -33.49
N ARG A 285 -21.97 11.45 -33.69
CA ARG A 285 -22.56 11.35 -35.04
C ARG A 285 -22.45 12.66 -35.81
N LYS A 286 -22.29 12.56 -37.13
CA LYS A 286 -22.14 13.73 -38.02
C LYS A 286 -23.27 14.76 -37.92
N GLU A 287 -24.53 14.33 -37.73
CA GLU A 287 -25.66 15.27 -37.66
C GLU A 287 -25.62 16.12 -36.39
N HIS A 288 -25.07 15.58 -35.28
CA HIS A 288 -24.88 16.36 -34.06
C HIS A 288 -23.78 17.41 -34.26
N ILE A 289 -22.68 17.03 -34.92
CA ILE A 289 -21.56 17.94 -35.22
C ILE A 289 -22.01 19.04 -36.19
N GLN A 290 -22.85 18.71 -37.18
CA GLN A 290 -23.45 19.69 -38.09
C GLN A 290 -24.27 20.75 -37.35
N GLY A 291 -24.92 20.40 -36.23
CA GLY A 291 -25.64 21.35 -35.39
C GLY A 291 -24.75 22.24 -34.51
N LEU A 292 -23.47 21.88 -34.31
CA LEU A 292 -22.53 22.67 -33.51
C LEU A 292 -21.81 23.76 -34.31
N ILE A 293 -21.76 23.63 -35.64
CA ILE A 293 -21.12 24.59 -36.54
C ILE A 293 -22.19 25.51 -37.12
N ASP A 294 -22.06 26.82 -36.90
CA ASP A 294 -23.01 27.80 -37.44
C ASP A 294 -22.77 28.04 -38.94
N VAL A 295 -23.37 27.17 -39.76
CA VAL A 295 -23.35 27.28 -41.22
C VAL A 295 -24.13 28.51 -41.70
N GLU A 296 -25.05 29.05 -40.89
CA GLU A 296 -25.87 30.20 -41.25
C GLU A 296 -25.09 31.52 -41.09
N ALA A 297 -24.18 31.60 -40.12
CA ALA A 297 -23.21 32.70 -40.04
C ALA A 297 -22.36 32.81 -41.33
N ILE A 298 -21.96 31.68 -41.92
CA ILE A 298 -21.24 31.64 -43.21
C ILE A 298 -22.13 32.17 -44.33
N ARG A 299 -23.41 31.77 -44.37
CA ARG A 299 -24.38 32.27 -45.35
C ARG A 299 -24.57 33.78 -45.22
N ALA A 300 -24.73 34.27 -44.01
CA ALA A 300 -24.94 35.69 -43.71
C ALA A 300 -23.73 36.55 -44.07
N SER A 301 -22.50 36.09 -43.77
CA SER A 301 -21.25 36.80 -44.12
C SER A 301 -21.14 37.00 -45.64
N ILE A 302 -21.41 35.95 -46.42
CA ILE A 302 -21.32 36.01 -47.88
C ILE A 302 -22.44 36.88 -48.48
N ALA A 303 -23.66 36.80 -47.95
CA ALA A 303 -24.78 37.64 -48.41
C ALA A 303 -24.54 39.14 -48.16
N ALA A 304 -23.78 39.49 -47.13
CA ALA A 304 -23.42 40.87 -46.82
C ALA A 304 -22.28 41.43 -47.70
N ARG A 305 -21.62 40.60 -48.52
CA ARG A 305 -20.50 41.01 -49.37
C ARG A 305 -20.94 41.41 -50.78
N SER A 306 -20.19 42.37 -51.32
CA SER A 306 -20.18 42.67 -52.75
C SER A 306 -18.76 42.58 -53.29
N ILE A 307 -18.62 42.15 -54.54
CA ILE A 307 -17.33 42.08 -55.23
C ILE A 307 -17.36 43.01 -56.42
N THR A 308 -16.23 43.65 -56.72
CA THR A 308 -16.11 44.50 -57.90
C THR A 308 -15.19 43.81 -58.90
N LEU A 309 -15.73 43.53 -60.08
CA LEU A 309 -15.00 42.90 -61.18
C LEU A 309 -14.79 43.94 -62.28
N ARG A 310 -13.58 43.99 -62.84
CA ARG A 310 -13.29 44.84 -64.00
C ARG A 310 -13.60 44.05 -65.27
N LEU A 311 -14.62 44.48 -66.01
CA LEU A 311 -15.07 43.87 -67.25
C LEU A 311 -14.79 44.80 -68.43
N GLU A 312 -14.41 44.23 -69.57
CA GLU A 312 -14.21 45.02 -70.78
C GLU A 312 -15.52 45.26 -71.51
N ARG A 313 -15.77 46.52 -71.85
CA ARG A 313 -16.89 46.93 -72.71
C ARG A 313 -16.37 47.89 -73.76
N PHE A 314 -16.50 47.52 -75.04
CA PHE A 314 -15.99 48.31 -76.18
C PHE A 314 -14.51 48.72 -76.05
N GLY A 315 -13.65 47.85 -75.50
CA GLY A 315 -12.21 48.12 -75.31
C GLY A 315 -11.88 49.01 -74.11
N VAL A 316 -12.85 49.36 -73.26
CA VAL A 316 -12.64 50.10 -72.01
C VAL A 316 -13.01 49.22 -70.82
N GLY A 317 -12.11 49.11 -69.84
CA GLY A 317 -12.36 48.38 -68.61
C GLY A 317 -13.26 49.16 -67.65
N VAL A 318 -14.46 48.64 -67.39
CA VAL A 318 -15.46 49.21 -66.49
C VAL A 318 -15.57 48.31 -65.25
N SER A 319 -15.58 48.92 -64.06
CA SER A 319 -15.79 48.21 -62.80
C SER A 319 -17.28 47.98 -62.57
N VAL A 320 -17.67 46.71 -62.39
CA VAL A 320 -19.04 46.29 -62.12
C VAL A 320 -19.10 45.66 -60.74
N THR A 321 -20.03 46.13 -59.91
CA THR A 321 -20.27 45.57 -58.58
C THR A 321 -21.32 44.46 -58.65
N TYR A 322 -21.00 43.33 -58.04
CA TYR A 322 -21.83 42.14 -57.92
C TYR A 322 -22.19 41.91 -56.45
N LYS A 323 -23.47 41.63 -56.20
CA LYS A 323 -23.97 41.12 -54.92
C LYS A 323 -23.89 39.60 -54.93
N LEU A 324 -23.47 39.02 -53.81
CA LEU A 324 -23.31 37.58 -53.67
C LEU A 324 -24.48 36.97 -52.91
N ARG A 325 -24.93 35.80 -53.36
CA ARG A 325 -25.97 35.05 -52.65
C ARG A 325 -25.78 33.55 -52.86
N PHE A 326 -25.89 32.75 -51.81
CA PHE A 326 -25.96 31.31 -51.98
C PHE A 326 -27.22 30.88 -52.73
N SER A 327 -27.08 30.21 -53.88
CA SER A 327 -28.18 29.50 -54.54
C SER A 327 -28.35 28.09 -54.00
N SER A 328 -27.27 27.45 -53.56
CA SER A 328 -27.31 26.16 -52.85
C SER A 328 -26.13 26.02 -51.88
N GLY A 329 -26.33 25.25 -50.80
CA GLY A 329 -25.34 25.18 -49.71
C GLY A 329 -25.25 26.47 -48.87
N PRO A 330 -24.24 26.63 -48.01
CA PRO A 330 -23.15 25.68 -47.80
C PRO A 330 -23.66 24.35 -47.23
N THR A 331 -23.11 23.25 -47.72
CA THR A 331 -23.37 21.88 -47.22
C THR A 331 -22.08 21.30 -46.66
N MET A 332 -22.23 20.40 -45.70
CA MET A 332 -21.11 19.76 -45.02
C MET A 332 -21.18 18.25 -45.21
N THR A 333 -20.19 17.70 -45.93
CA THR A 333 -20.12 16.27 -46.27
C THR A 333 -18.93 15.62 -45.56
N PHE A 334 -19.21 14.62 -44.72
CA PHE A 334 -18.18 13.87 -43.99
C PHE A 334 -17.51 12.84 -44.91
N LYS A 335 -16.18 12.89 -44.97
CA LYS A 335 -15.33 11.93 -45.67
C LYS A 335 -14.34 11.32 -44.67
N ALA A 336 -13.74 10.18 -45.02
CA ALA A 336 -12.66 9.65 -44.20
C ALA A 336 -11.52 10.69 -44.13
N GLY A 337 -11.16 11.08 -42.90
CA GLY A 337 -10.10 12.04 -42.60
C GLY A 337 -10.42 13.52 -42.82
N SER A 338 -11.60 13.88 -43.34
CA SER A 338 -11.93 15.29 -43.63
C SER A 338 -13.43 15.58 -43.67
N ILE A 339 -13.77 16.83 -43.47
CA ILE A 339 -15.12 17.36 -43.69
C ILE A 339 -15.06 18.28 -44.90
N GLU A 340 -15.77 17.94 -45.97
CA GLU A 340 -15.86 18.78 -47.17
C GLU A 340 -17.02 19.77 -47.04
N LEU A 341 -16.70 21.05 -47.05
CA LEU A 341 -17.67 22.11 -47.28
C LEU A 341 -17.84 22.34 -48.77
N SER A 342 -19.09 22.48 -49.22
CA SER A 342 -19.37 22.83 -50.61
C SER A 342 -20.56 23.76 -50.72
N GLY A 343 -20.61 24.57 -51.77
CA GLY A 343 -21.74 25.46 -52.01
C GLY A 343 -21.65 26.15 -53.36
N ARG A 344 -22.75 26.77 -53.76
CA ARG A 344 -22.84 27.58 -54.98
C ARG A 344 -23.34 28.98 -54.61
N VAL A 345 -22.57 29.97 -55.02
CA VAL A 345 -22.84 31.39 -54.79
C VAL A 345 -23.09 32.05 -56.14
N GLU A 346 -24.26 32.65 -56.32
CA GLU A 346 -24.58 33.49 -57.46
C GLU A 346 -24.00 34.89 -57.25
N ALA A 347 -23.47 35.46 -58.32
CA ALA A 347 -22.99 36.83 -58.42
C ALA A 347 -23.96 37.59 -59.34
N GLU A 348 -24.78 38.45 -58.75
CA GLU A 348 -25.83 39.21 -59.43
C GLU A 348 -25.46 40.70 -59.48
N THR A 349 -25.74 41.36 -60.61
CA THR A 349 -25.50 42.79 -60.75
C THR A 349 -26.73 43.52 -61.28
N ASP A 350 -26.94 44.75 -60.80
CA ASP A 350 -27.99 45.66 -61.29
C ASP A 350 -27.56 46.35 -62.60
N THR A 351 -26.34 46.06 -63.09
CA THR A 351 -25.78 46.64 -64.31
C THR A 351 -26.31 45.93 -65.55
N PHE A 352 -27.24 46.56 -66.28
CA PHE A 352 -28.03 45.94 -67.36
C PHE A 352 -27.27 45.19 -68.47
N TRP A 353 -26.00 45.53 -68.72
CA TRP A 353 -25.19 44.95 -69.80
C TRP A 353 -24.19 43.90 -69.30
N ALA A 354 -23.97 43.83 -67.99
CA ALA A 354 -23.00 42.91 -67.41
C ALA A 354 -23.68 41.56 -67.12
N PRO A 355 -22.99 40.42 -67.39
CA PRO A 355 -23.57 39.11 -67.16
C PRO A 355 -23.67 38.81 -65.66
N ASN A 356 -24.74 38.13 -65.25
CA ASN A 356 -24.77 37.41 -63.96
C ASN A 356 -23.93 36.13 -64.07
N GLY A 357 -23.42 35.64 -62.95
CA GLY A 357 -22.58 34.46 -62.92
C GLY A 357 -22.62 33.74 -61.59
N PHE A 358 -21.75 32.77 -61.42
CA PHE A 358 -21.69 31.92 -60.23
C PHE A 358 -20.27 31.52 -59.88
N VAL A 359 -20.11 31.10 -58.63
CA VAL A 359 -18.93 30.42 -58.09
C VAL A 359 -19.40 29.21 -57.29
N SER A 360 -19.08 28.01 -57.74
CA SER A 360 -19.25 26.77 -56.97
C SER A 360 -17.91 26.41 -56.33
N PHE A 361 -17.91 25.91 -55.10
CA PHE A 361 -16.66 25.54 -54.42
C PHE A 361 -16.77 24.24 -53.64
N LYS A 362 -15.61 23.61 -53.41
CA LYS A 362 -15.39 22.52 -52.46
C LYS A 362 -14.12 22.78 -51.65
N GLN A 363 -14.20 22.59 -50.33
CA GLN A 363 -13.06 22.77 -49.43
C GLN A 363 -13.07 21.70 -48.34
N GLY A 364 -11.99 20.92 -48.26
CA GLY A 364 -11.76 20.02 -47.14
C GLY A 364 -11.32 20.76 -45.88
N ILE A 365 -11.84 20.36 -44.73
CA ILE A 365 -11.45 20.82 -43.39
C ILE A 365 -11.07 19.61 -42.55
N ARG A 366 -10.09 19.78 -41.67
CA ARG A 366 -9.72 18.80 -40.64
C ARG A 366 -9.69 19.43 -39.25
N ILE A 367 -9.87 18.58 -38.25
CA ILE A 367 -9.61 18.90 -36.84
C ILE A 367 -8.19 18.44 -36.52
N ARG A 368 -7.34 19.35 -36.04
CA ARG A 368 -5.98 19.04 -35.58
C ARG A 368 -5.93 19.15 -34.07
N LEU A 369 -5.66 18.04 -33.40
CA LEU A 369 -5.34 17.99 -31.99
C LEU A 369 -3.81 18.08 -31.80
N ASN A 370 -3.34 19.02 -31.00
CA ASN A 370 -1.99 19.01 -30.48
C ASN A 370 -1.97 18.16 -29.19
N THR A 371 -1.35 16.99 -29.21
CA THR A 371 -1.34 16.07 -28.06
C THR A 371 -0.44 16.54 -26.91
N ALA A 372 0.48 17.47 -27.15
CA ALA A 372 1.30 18.07 -26.10
C ALA A 372 0.50 19.13 -25.34
N THR A 373 -0.10 20.08 -26.05
CA THR A 373 -0.87 21.19 -25.44
C THR A 373 -2.34 20.86 -25.16
N GLN A 374 -2.83 19.76 -25.74
CA GLN A 374 -4.23 19.32 -25.70
C GLN A 374 -5.23 20.25 -26.39
N VAL A 375 -4.74 21.19 -27.20
CA VAL A 375 -5.55 22.16 -27.96
C VAL A 375 -6.03 21.54 -29.27
N ALA A 376 -7.33 21.66 -29.55
CA ALA A 376 -7.96 21.27 -30.82
C ALA A 376 -8.21 22.50 -31.69
N SER A 377 -7.83 22.43 -32.97
CA SER A 377 -8.01 23.54 -33.93
C SER A 377 -8.59 23.07 -35.26
N LEU A 378 -9.32 23.95 -35.94
CA LEU A 378 -9.82 23.70 -37.30
C LEU A 378 -8.82 24.20 -38.34
N ARG A 379 -8.57 23.41 -39.38
CA ARG A 379 -7.67 23.78 -40.48
C ARG A 379 -8.22 23.36 -41.83
N ARG A 380 -8.06 24.21 -42.84
CA ARG A 380 -8.28 23.83 -44.24
C ARG A 380 -7.29 22.75 -44.68
N ILE A 381 -7.71 21.96 -45.66
CA ILE A 381 -6.89 21.01 -46.39
C ILE A 381 -6.67 21.57 -47.79
N GLY A 382 -5.48 22.10 -48.04
CA GLY A 382 -5.15 22.72 -49.33
C GLY A 382 -5.99 23.95 -49.67
N ASP A 383 -5.94 24.34 -50.94
CA ASP A 383 -6.75 25.42 -51.51
C ASP A 383 -8.14 24.92 -51.93
N PRO A 384 -9.16 25.82 -51.96
CA PRO A 384 -10.49 25.44 -52.39
C PRO A 384 -10.51 25.10 -53.88
N ASP A 385 -11.22 24.03 -54.22
CA ASP A 385 -11.57 23.67 -55.60
C ASP A 385 -12.76 24.53 -56.03
N VAL A 386 -12.62 25.28 -57.12
CA VAL A 386 -13.58 26.31 -57.54
C VAL A 386 -13.95 26.12 -59.01
N ASP A 387 -15.25 26.26 -59.29
CA ASP A 387 -15.83 26.29 -60.64
C ASP A 387 -16.64 27.58 -60.80
N GLU A 388 -16.14 28.48 -61.64
CA GLU A 388 -16.65 29.84 -61.80
C GLU A 388 -17.10 30.17 -63.23
N SER A 389 -17.98 31.17 -63.33
CA SER A 389 -18.37 31.72 -64.64
C SER A 389 -17.18 32.35 -65.35
N TRP A 390 -17.11 32.18 -66.68
CA TRP A 390 -15.97 32.54 -67.55
C TRP A 390 -15.42 33.98 -67.40
N PHE A 391 -16.23 34.92 -66.91
CA PHE A 391 -15.85 36.33 -66.75
C PHE A 391 -15.34 36.66 -65.33
N ILE A 392 -15.38 35.70 -64.40
CA ILE A 392 -14.84 35.83 -63.04
C ILE A 392 -13.41 35.26 -63.07
N PRO A 393 -12.37 36.05 -62.75
CA PRO A 393 -11.00 35.52 -62.73
C PRO A 393 -10.84 34.44 -61.67
N SER A 394 -10.32 33.28 -62.07
CA SER A 394 -10.15 32.11 -61.19
C SER A 394 -9.44 32.44 -59.88
N GLY A 395 -8.30 33.16 -59.94
CA GLY A 395 -7.58 33.59 -58.74
C GLY A 395 -8.39 34.49 -57.80
N THR A 396 -9.31 35.30 -58.33
CA THR A 396 -10.21 36.12 -57.52
C THR A 396 -11.23 35.25 -56.81
N ALA A 397 -11.85 34.30 -57.51
CA ALA A 397 -12.83 33.38 -56.94
C ALA A 397 -12.19 32.51 -55.83
N THR A 398 -11.04 31.88 -56.10
CA THR A 398 -10.27 31.10 -55.11
C THR A 398 -9.92 31.93 -53.88
N ASN A 399 -9.41 33.17 -54.04
CA ASN A 399 -9.02 34.01 -52.91
C ASN A 399 -10.21 34.43 -52.03
N ILE A 400 -11.37 34.72 -52.63
CA ILE A 400 -12.57 35.08 -51.88
C ILE A 400 -13.06 33.88 -51.06
N VAL A 401 -13.20 32.71 -51.70
CA VAL A 401 -13.63 31.47 -51.02
C VAL A 401 -12.65 31.13 -49.89
N ARG A 402 -11.34 31.19 -50.17
CA ARG A 402 -10.30 30.96 -49.17
C ARG A 402 -10.46 31.88 -47.94
N SER A 403 -10.58 33.19 -48.19
CA SER A 403 -10.70 34.19 -47.11
C SER A 403 -11.96 34.02 -46.28
N GLU A 404 -13.10 33.67 -46.89
CA GLU A 404 -14.35 33.49 -46.15
C GLU A 404 -14.33 32.22 -45.30
N ILE A 405 -13.74 31.14 -45.82
CA ILE A 405 -13.59 29.92 -45.05
C ILE A 405 -12.61 30.14 -43.89
N ASP A 406 -11.48 30.82 -44.11
CA ASP A 406 -10.53 31.13 -43.03
C ASP A 406 -11.19 31.93 -41.90
N LYS A 407 -11.96 32.98 -42.24
CA LYS A 407 -12.72 33.75 -41.23
C LYS A 407 -13.75 32.89 -40.49
N ALA A 408 -14.44 32.01 -41.20
CA ALA A 408 -15.41 31.11 -40.58
C ALA A 408 -14.74 30.09 -39.64
N LEU A 409 -13.57 29.57 -40.02
CA LEU A 409 -12.80 28.69 -39.16
C LEU A 409 -12.31 29.40 -37.90
N GLU A 410 -11.76 30.61 -38.03
CA GLU A 410 -11.33 31.45 -36.91
C GLU A 410 -12.50 31.77 -35.97
N ALA A 411 -13.66 32.15 -36.50
CA ALA A 411 -14.84 32.46 -35.70
C ALA A 411 -15.41 31.26 -34.92
N ASN A 412 -15.07 30.03 -35.31
CA ASN A 412 -15.50 28.81 -34.65
C ASN A 412 -14.38 28.13 -33.84
N GLU A 413 -13.15 28.66 -33.84
CA GLU A 413 -11.98 28.02 -33.21
C GLU A 413 -12.18 27.91 -31.68
N ASP A 414 -12.56 29.00 -31.02
CA ASP A 414 -12.82 29.05 -29.57
C ASP A 414 -13.94 28.08 -29.15
N SER A 415 -15.01 28.00 -29.93
CA SER A 415 -16.15 27.12 -29.66
C SER A 415 -15.75 25.64 -29.73
N VAL A 416 -14.91 25.27 -30.70
CA VAL A 416 -14.41 23.90 -30.83
C VAL A 416 -13.45 23.58 -29.70
N GLU A 417 -12.52 24.48 -29.37
CA GLU A 417 -11.59 24.30 -28.25
C GLU A 417 -12.34 24.11 -26.93
N ALA A 418 -13.33 24.97 -26.65
CA ALA A 418 -14.15 24.90 -25.44
C ALA A 418 -14.88 23.56 -25.29
N VAL A 419 -15.38 22.97 -26.38
CA VAL A 419 -16.03 21.64 -26.34
C VAL A 419 -15.06 20.55 -25.91
N PHE A 420 -13.83 20.55 -26.43
CA PHE A 420 -12.80 19.57 -26.06
C PHE A 420 -12.34 19.77 -24.61
N ASP A 421 -12.10 21.01 -24.20
CA ASP A 421 -11.60 21.32 -22.86
C ASP A 421 -12.65 21.07 -21.77
N ASP A 422 -13.91 21.45 -21.99
CA ASP A 422 -15.01 21.19 -21.05
C ASP A 422 -15.24 19.68 -20.87
N ALA A 423 -15.23 18.91 -21.96
CA ALA A 423 -15.35 17.46 -21.90
C ALA A 423 -14.19 16.82 -21.11
N ARG A 424 -12.94 17.26 -21.36
CA ARG A 424 -11.75 16.78 -20.64
C ARG A 424 -11.83 17.13 -19.16
N ALA A 425 -12.19 18.37 -18.83
CA ALA A 425 -12.29 18.87 -17.47
C ALA A 425 -13.37 18.12 -16.68
N LYS A 426 -14.56 17.94 -17.25
CA LYS A 426 -15.65 17.16 -16.62
C LYS A 426 -15.24 15.72 -16.34
N LEU A 427 -14.59 15.04 -17.30
CA LEU A 427 -14.11 13.68 -17.08
C LEU A 427 -13.03 13.63 -16.00
N THR A 428 -12.06 14.55 -16.05
CA THR A 428 -10.99 14.65 -15.03
C THR A 428 -11.57 14.84 -13.64
N ASN A 429 -12.52 15.77 -13.48
CA ASN A 429 -13.17 16.04 -12.19
C ASN A 429 -13.97 14.83 -11.69
N GLY A 430 -14.63 14.09 -12.58
CA GLY A 430 -15.28 12.83 -12.23
C GLY A 430 -14.30 11.79 -11.72
N LEU A 431 -13.16 11.61 -12.39
CA LEU A 431 -12.12 10.65 -12.00
C LEU A 431 -11.43 11.02 -10.69
N ARG A 432 -11.33 12.32 -10.38
CA ARG A 432 -10.78 12.82 -9.11
C ARG A 432 -11.58 12.41 -7.87
N THR A 433 -12.80 11.92 -8.05
CA THR A 433 -13.57 11.28 -6.97
C THR A 433 -13.01 9.92 -6.56
N PHE A 434 -12.29 9.23 -7.45
CA PHE A 434 -11.59 7.98 -7.18
C PHE A 434 -10.14 8.21 -6.76
N ASP A 435 -9.46 9.12 -7.45
CA ASP A 435 -8.06 9.48 -7.22
C ASP A 435 -7.81 10.92 -7.63
N ASN A 436 -7.51 11.78 -6.65
CA ASN A 436 -7.34 13.22 -6.84
C ASN A 436 -6.21 13.58 -7.85
N ALA A 437 -5.27 12.68 -8.07
CA ALA A 437 -4.17 12.88 -9.02
C ALA A 437 -4.47 12.30 -10.42
N SER A 438 -5.71 11.85 -10.67
CA SER A 438 -6.15 11.41 -11.99
C SER A 438 -6.02 12.51 -13.04
N THR A 439 -5.58 12.12 -14.23
CA THR A 439 -5.46 13.00 -15.40
C THR A 439 -6.09 12.36 -16.63
N VAL A 440 -6.53 13.20 -17.56
CA VAL A 440 -7.08 12.78 -18.85
C VAL A 440 -6.26 13.43 -19.95
N ARG A 441 -5.83 12.65 -20.94
CA ARG A 441 -5.16 13.17 -22.14
C ARG A 441 -5.79 12.59 -23.39
N TYR A 442 -6.07 13.43 -24.36
CA TYR A 442 -6.41 13.03 -25.71
C TYR A 442 -5.16 12.62 -26.49
N SER A 443 -5.28 11.49 -27.19
CA SER A 443 -4.24 10.87 -28.01
C SER A 443 -4.45 11.13 -29.50
N GLY A 444 -5.68 11.42 -29.93
CA GLY A 444 -5.98 11.68 -31.34
C GLY A 444 -7.43 12.02 -31.62
N VAL A 445 -7.67 12.58 -32.81
CA VAL A 445 -9.00 12.85 -33.37
C VAL A 445 -9.05 12.31 -34.79
N GLU A 446 -10.13 11.61 -35.12
CA GLU A 446 -10.36 11.00 -36.42
C GLU A 446 -11.74 11.40 -36.95
N ILE A 447 -11.80 11.78 -38.23
CA ILE A 447 -13.05 12.08 -38.93
C ILE A 447 -13.40 10.87 -39.80
N THR A 448 -14.63 10.37 -39.67
CA THR A 448 -15.17 9.26 -40.45
C THR A 448 -16.36 9.73 -41.28
N VAL A 449 -16.88 8.88 -42.17
CA VAL A 449 -18.10 9.16 -42.94
C VAL A 449 -19.37 9.27 -42.07
N ASP A 450 -19.31 8.77 -40.84
CA ASP A 450 -20.43 8.71 -39.89
C ASP A 450 -20.31 9.71 -38.73
N GLY A 451 -19.13 10.31 -38.51
CA GLY A 451 -18.92 11.25 -37.41
C GLY A 451 -17.46 11.51 -37.07
N VAL A 452 -17.20 11.94 -35.83
CA VAL A 452 -15.85 12.19 -35.31
C VAL A 452 -15.58 11.31 -34.10
N ILE A 453 -14.37 10.77 -34.03
CA ILE A 453 -13.85 9.96 -32.91
C ILE A 453 -12.73 10.73 -32.23
N VAL A 454 -12.81 10.89 -30.92
CA VAL A 454 -11.75 11.43 -30.06
C VAL A 454 -11.24 10.30 -29.18
N ARG A 455 -9.93 10.03 -29.18
CA ARG A 455 -9.30 8.98 -28.37
C ARG A 455 -8.45 9.59 -27.27
N GLY A 456 -8.25 8.85 -26.19
CA GLY A 456 -7.37 9.27 -25.10
C GLY A 456 -7.13 8.22 -24.04
N ASP A 457 -6.35 8.61 -23.04
CA ASP A 457 -5.92 7.75 -21.94
C ASP A 457 -6.16 8.45 -20.60
N ILE A 458 -6.43 7.65 -19.58
CA ILE A 458 -6.55 8.11 -18.20
C ILE A 458 -5.25 7.74 -17.48
N GLY A 459 -4.60 8.75 -16.92
CA GLY A 459 -3.36 8.62 -16.16
C GLY A 459 -3.58 8.93 -14.68
N GLY A 460 -2.52 8.70 -13.90
CA GLY A 460 -2.44 8.98 -12.47
C GLY A 460 -0.98 8.84 -12.01
N PRO A 461 -0.67 9.17 -10.76
CA PRO A 461 0.68 9.07 -10.23
C PRO A 461 1.14 7.60 -10.16
N GLY A 462 2.45 7.43 -9.90
CA GLY A 462 3.01 6.12 -9.58
C GLY A 462 2.28 5.48 -8.41
N ARG A 463 2.09 4.16 -8.47
CA ARG A 463 1.53 3.40 -7.35
C ARG A 463 2.54 3.33 -6.19
N PRO A 464 2.09 3.34 -4.92
CA PRO A 464 2.97 3.15 -3.78
C PRO A 464 3.69 1.78 -3.81
N ASN A 465 4.81 1.71 -3.08
CA ASN A 465 5.59 0.49 -2.92
C ASN A 465 4.82 -0.59 -2.15
N PRO A 466 5.18 -1.88 -2.31
CA PRO A 466 4.55 -2.95 -1.57
C PRO A 466 4.78 -2.82 -0.06
N ILE A 467 3.75 -3.14 0.72
CA ILE A 467 3.77 -3.10 2.18
C ILE A 467 4.09 -4.51 2.69
N VAL A 468 5.17 -4.67 3.44
CA VAL A 468 5.63 -5.97 3.96
C VAL A 468 5.61 -5.97 5.47
N GLU A 469 4.75 -6.82 6.03
CA GLU A 469 4.53 -6.94 7.46
C GLU A 469 4.52 -8.41 7.89
N VAL A 470 5.32 -8.71 8.92
CA VAL A 470 5.39 -10.03 9.55
C VAL A 470 4.78 -9.96 10.94
N ARG A 471 3.85 -10.88 11.22
CA ARG A 471 3.34 -11.11 12.58
C ARG A 471 3.53 -12.57 12.97
N GLU A 472 3.42 -12.81 14.27
CA GLU A 472 3.32 -14.16 14.82
C GLU A 472 1.85 -14.49 15.09
N THR A 473 1.45 -15.74 14.86
CA THR A 473 0.09 -16.20 15.18
C THR A 473 -0.12 -16.24 16.70
N GLU A 474 -1.38 -16.19 17.15
CA GLU A 474 -1.73 -16.13 18.59
C GLU A 474 -1.13 -17.27 19.42
N GLN A 475 -0.99 -18.46 18.82
CA GLN A 475 -0.40 -19.65 19.46
C GLN A 475 1.14 -19.70 19.38
N ALA A 476 1.79 -18.72 18.73
CA ALA A 476 3.25 -18.66 18.55
C ALA A 476 3.86 -19.88 17.84
N GLN A 477 3.08 -20.59 17.03
CA GLN A 477 3.54 -21.76 16.25
C GLN A 477 3.84 -21.43 14.78
N SER A 478 3.47 -20.24 14.31
CA SER A 478 3.64 -19.84 12.91
C SER A 478 3.83 -18.33 12.78
N PHE A 479 4.44 -17.91 11.68
CA PHE A 479 4.46 -16.53 11.23
C PHE A 479 3.32 -16.30 10.22
N THR A 480 2.85 -15.06 10.12
CA THR A 480 1.79 -14.67 9.19
C THR A 480 2.14 -13.38 8.47
N ALA A 481 1.96 -13.39 7.15
CA ALA A 481 2.08 -12.27 6.23
C ALA A 481 0.70 -11.68 5.87
N LEU A 482 -0.35 -11.95 6.66
CA LEU A 482 -1.73 -11.54 6.36
C LEU A 482 -1.90 -10.06 5.99
N ARG A 483 -1.10 -9.18 6.61
CA ARG A 483 -1.14 -7.74 6.39
C ARG A 483 -0.16 -7.26 5.31
N SER A 484 0.64 -8.14 4.73
CA SER A 484 1.56 -7.83 3.62
C SER A 484 0.82 -7.79 2.28
N TRP A 485 1.05 -6.76 1.47
CA TRP A 485 0.32 -6.56 0.21
C TRP A 485 1.00 -5.64 -0.81
N ILE A 486 0.51 -5.71 -2.06
CA ILE A 486 0.90 -4.84 -3.15
C ILE A 486 -0.28 -3.89 -3.46
N PRO A 487 -0.17 -2.58 -3.18
CA PRO A 487 -1.20 -1.60 -3.52
C PRO A 487 -1.59 -1.67 -5.01
N GLY A 488 -2.89 -1.84 -5.29
CA GLY A 488 -3.38 -2.04 -6.65
C GLY A 488 -2.89 -3.33 -7.34
N GLY A 489 -2.45 -4.33 -6.58
CA GLY A 489 -1.79 -5.51 -7.11
C GLY A 489 -2.22 -6.84 -6.51
N ARG A 490 -1.45 -7.87 -6.86
CA ARG A 490 -1.58 -9.25 -6.40
C ARG A 490 -0.21 -9.75 -5.93
N VAL A 491 -0.13 -10.21 -4.69
CA VAL A 491 1.04 -10.98 -4.21
C VAL A 491 1.01 -12.34 -4.89
N LEU A 492 2.12 -12.77 -5.50
CA LEU A 492 2.26 -14.09 -6.12
C LEU A 492 2.97 -15.07 -5.18
N ARG A 493 4.02 -14.62 -4.48
CA ARG A 493 4.78 -15.45 -3.53
C ARG A 493 5.29 -14.65 -2.33
N HIS A 494 5.37 -15.34 -1.19
CA HIS A 494 5.99 -14.89 0.04
C HIS A 494 7.33 -15.63 0.20
N ILE A 495 8.42 -14.90 0.35
CA ILE A 495 9.76 -15.45 0.47
C ILE A 495 10.21 -15.19 1.91
N TRP A 496 10.25 -16.25 2.69
CA TRP A 496 10.64 -16.23 4.09
C TRP A 496 12.12 -16.61 4.19
N SER A 497 12.90 -15.86 4.97
CA SER A 497 14.29 -16.22 5.28
C SER A 497 14.54 -16.17 6.78
N TRP A 498 15.35 -17.08 7.30
CA TRP A 498 15.68 -17.14 8.73
C TRP A 498 17.08 -17.69 8.95
N VAL A 499 17.59 -17.52 10.17
CA VAL A 499 18.84 -18.15 10.62
C VAL A 499 18.51 -19.31 11.54
N GLU A 500 19.03 -20.50 11.23
CA GLU A 500 18.89 -21.73 12.03
C GLU A 500 20.10 -21.90 12.95
N TYR A 501 19.88 -22.14 14.25
CA TYR A 501 20.95 -22.37 15.23
C TYR A 501 20.90 -23.80 15.78
N PRO A 502 22.04 -24.39 16.20
CA PRO A 502 22.08 -25.74 16.75
C PRO A 502 21.20 -25.88 18.01
N ALA A 503 20.48 -27.01 18.09
CA ALA A 503 19.43 -27.25 19.10
C ALA A 503 19.97 -27.30 20.54
N PHE A 504 21.18 -27.81 20.74
CA PHE A 504 21.88 -27.79 22.02
C PHE A 504 23.37 -28.13 21.82
N PRO A 505 24.29 -27.38 22.43
CA PRO A 505 24.08 -26.13 23.15
C PRO A 505 23.88 -24.96 22.18
N PRO A 506 22.93 -24.05 22.44
CA PRO A 506 22.72 -22.90 21.57
C PRO A 506 23.89 -21.93 21.72
N THR A 507 24.59 -21.63 20.63
CA THR A 507 25.52 -20.50 20.57
C THR A 507 24.93 -19.43 19.67
N ALA A 508 25.14 -18.16 20.00
CA ALA A 508 24.71 -17.04 19.15
C ALA A 508 25.61 -16.84 17.91
N TRP A 509 26.63 -17.67 17.74
CA TRP A 509 27.73 -17.44 16.81
C TRP A 509 27.81 -18.48 15.68
N SER A 510 26.94 -19.51 15.67
CA SER A 510 26.95 -20.58 14.67
C SER A 510 25.55 -20.75 14.06
N GLY A 511 25.18 -19.90 13.11
CA GLY A 511 23.81 -19.78 12.62
C GLY A 511 23.73 -19.86 11.10
N VAL A 512 23.07 -20.89 10.56
CA VAL A 512 22.99 -21.13 9.11
C VAL A 512 21.79 -20.39 8.51
N ALA A 513 22.02 -19.54 7.51
CA ALA A 513 20.95 -18.89 6.76
C ALA A 513 20.11 -19.91 5.95
N LYS A 514 18.79 -19.77 6.02
CA LYS A 514 17.79 -20.60 5.34
C LYS A 514 16.73 -19.72 4.69
N SER A 515 16.06 -20.27 3.68
CA SER A 515 14.92 -19.60 3.04
C SER A 515 13.88 -20.59 2.55
N ALA A 516 12.62 -20.17 2.52
CA ALA A 516 11.50 -20.92 1.97
C ALA A 516 10.58 -19.98 1.19
N THR A 517 10.03 -20.45 0.08
CA THR A 517 9.07 -19.70 -0.74
C THR A 517 7.69 -20.31 -0.63
N GLU A 518 6.70 -19.52 -0.22
CA GLU A 518 5.30 -19.89 -0.07
C GLU A 518 4.43 -19.21 -1.13
N PHE A 519 3.83 -20.01 -2.01
CA PHE A 519 2.99 -19.53 -3.11
C PHE A 519 1.50 -19.46 -2.73
N ASN A 520 1.04 -20.40 -1.90
CA ASN A 520 -0.38 -20.64 -1.66
C ASN A 520 -0.86 -20.21 -0.28
N ARG A 521 0.05 -19.87 0.62
CA ARG A 521 -0.27 -19.49 2.00
C ARG A 521 0.45 -18.19 2.37
N PHE A 522 -0.19 -17.43 3.25
CA PHE A 522 0.45 -16.31 3.96
C PHE A 522 0.85 -16.71 5.38
N VAL A 523 0.47 -17.91 5.86
CA VAL A 523 0.89 -18.46 7.15
C VAL A 523 2.07 -19.40 6.92
N PHE A 524 3.21 -19.11 7.53
CA PHE A 524 4.41 -19.92 7.46
C PHE A 524 4.63 -20.65 8.80
N PRO A 525 4.50 -21.99 8.85
CA PRO A 525 4.82 -22.75 10.06
C PRO A 525 6.25 -22.47 10.50
N LYS A 526 6.50 -22.36 11.81
CA LYS A 526 7.87 -22.19 12.28
C LYS A 526 8.73 -23.38 11.84
N PRO A 527 9.78 -23.17 11.03
CA PRO A 527 10.64 -24.26 10.59
C PRO A 527 11.40 -24.87 11.78
N PRO A 528 11.75 -26.17 11.68
CA PRO A 528 12.61 -26.82 12.68
C PRO A 528 13.96 -26.09 12.78
N GLY A 529 14.54 -26.06 13.97
CA GLY A 529 15.84 -25.42 14.23
C GLY A 529 15.79 -23.89 14.42
N ILE A 530 14.60 -23.27 14.35
CA ILE A 530 14.43 -21.91 14.90
C ILE A 530 14.65 -21.98 16.41
N THR A 531 15.61 -21.18 16.90
CA THR A 531 15.86 -21.00 18.32
C THR A 531 15.47 -19.59 18.74
N GLN A 532 15.64 -19.28 20.03
CA GLN A 532 15.47 -17.93 20.57
C GLN A 532 16.33 -16.86 19.88
N LEU A 533 17.39 -17.25 19.16
CA LEU A 533 18.35 -16.33 18.52
C LEU A 533 18.03 -16.07 17.04
N SER A 534 17.08 -16.80 16.45
CA SER A 534 16.74 -16.72 15.03
C SER A 534 16.04 -15.41 14.68
N SER A 535 16.58 -14.68 13.70
CA SER A 535 15.84 -13.64 12.96
C SER A 535 14.97 -14.29 11.89
N ILE A 536 13.81 -13.69 11.62
CA ILE A 536 12.89 -14.10 10.54
C ILE A 536 12.58 -12.88 9.68
N CYS A 537 12.74 -13.01 8.37
CA CYS A 537 12.48 -11.97 7.40
C CYS A 537 11.46 -12.42 6.37
N LEU A 538 10.77 -11.45 5.79
CA LEU A 538 9.81 -11.65 4.71
C LEU A 538 10.11 -10.67 3.57
N ARG A 539 10.06 -11.20 2.35
CA ARG A 539 10.01 -10.45 1.09
C ARG A 539 8.77 -10.92 0.32
N ILE A 540 8.05 -10.02 -0.33
CA ILE A 540 6.91 -10.40 -1.19
C ILE A 540 7.20 -10.07 -2.63
N GLU A 541 6.72 -10.90 -3.55
CA GLU A 541 6.79 -10.60 -4.98
C GLU A 541 5.43 -10.82 -5.62
N GLY A 542 5.12 -9.99 -6.61
CA GLY A 542 3.87 -10.09 -7.32
C GLY A 542 3.75 -9.11 -8.47
N THR A 543 2.52 -8.71 -8.74
CA THR A 543 2.19 -7.78 -9.82
C THR A 543 1.42 -6.60 -9.30
N GLN A 544 1.55 -5.47 -9.99
CA GLN A 544 0.86 -4.22 -9.69
C GLN A 544 0.21 -3.66 -10.95
N ILE A 545 -1.06 -3.25 -10.84
CA ILE A 545 -1.81 -2.63 -11.94
C ILE A 545 -1.72 -1.11 -11.81
N LEU A 546 -1.14 -0.47 -12.83
CA LEU A 546 -0.98 0.99 -12.92
C LEU A 546 -2.31 1.70 -13.21
N ALA A 547 -2.34 3.03 -13.08
CA ALA A 547 -3.52 3.83 -13.37
C ALA A 547 -4.02 3.67 -14.82
N ASN A 548 -3.10 3.47 -15.77
CA ASN A 548 -3.40 3.17 -17.18
C ASN A 548 -3.87 1.72 -17.43
N GLY A 549 -3.92 0.90 -16.38
CA GLY A 549 -4.31 -0.50 -16.41
C GLY A 549 -3.24 -1.48 -16.90
N GLN A 550 -2.01 -1.03 -17.14
CA GLN A 550 -0.89 -1.92 -17.42
C GLN A 550 -0.43 -2.62 -16.14
N THR A 551 -0.01 -3.88 -16.29
CA THR A 551 0.51 -4.68 -15.18
C THR A 551 2.03 -4.68 -15.23
N ARG A 552 2.69 -4.45 -14.08
CA ARG A 552 4.13 -4.63 -13.90
C ARG A 552 4.43 -5.64 -12.81
N ASN A 553 5.58 -6.29 -12.90
CA ASN A 553 6.12 -7.09 -11.80
C ASN A 553 6.72 -6.15 -10.75
N ILE A 554 6.60 -6.50 -9.48
CA ILE A 554 7.16 -5.73 -8.37
C ILE A 554 7.53 -6.66 -7.20
N SER A 555 8.60 -6.30 -6.51
CA SER A 555 9.00 -6.89 -5.23
C SER A 555 8.82 -5.87 -4.11
N GLY A 556 8.28 -6.31 -2.98
CA GLY A 556 8.36 -5.56 -1.72
C GLY A 556 9.70 -5.81 -1.06
N GLY A 557 10.21 -4.83 -0.32
CA GLY A 557 11.46 -4.95 0.42
C GLY A 557 11.47 -6.09 1.46
N THR A 558 12.61 -6.30 2.09
CA THR A 558 12.76 -7.29 3.17
C THR A 558 12.46 -6.63 4.51
N THR A 559 11.42 -7.12 5.20
CA THR A 559 11.15 -6.75 6.60
C THR A 559 11.62 -7.90 7.48
N CYS A 560 12.60 -7.61 8.34
CA CYS A 560 13.13 -8.56 9.31
C CYS A 560 12.60 -8.26 10.71
N ILE A 561 12.25 -9.31 11.44
CA ILE A 561 11.96 -9.24 12.86
C ILE A 561 13.26 -9.55 13.62
N ALA A 562 13.65 -8.62 14.49
CA ALA A 562 14.66 -8.90 15.52
C ALA A 562 14.01 -9.67 16.68
N PRO A 563 14.61 -10.79 17.15
CA PRO A 563 14.13 -11.47 18.35
C PRO A 563 14.40 -10.60 19.58
N GLN A 564 13.39 -10.42 20.43
CA GLN A 564 13.58 -9.82 21.76
C GLN A 564 13.50 -10.90 22.85
N PRO A 565 14.42 -10.90 23.84
CA PRO A 565 14.26 -11.71 25.05
C PRO A 565 12.91 -11.40 25.71
N GLU A 566 12.24 -12.42 26.26
CA GLU A 566 11.13 -12.18 27.18
C GLU A 566 11.59 -11.24 28.30
N VAL A 567 10.75 -10.24 28.62
CA VAL A 567 11.04 -9.19 29.60
C VAL A 567 11.59 -9.81 30.88
N VAL A 568 12.83 -9.44 31.20
CA VAL A 568 13.59 -10.00 32.32
C VAL A 568 13.16 -9.35 33.64
N MET A 569 12.74 -8.07 33.61
CA MET A 569 12.36 -7.28 34.78
C MET A 569 11.22 -6.29 34.48
N ASP A 570 10.25 -6.18 35.40
CA ASP A 570 9.15 -5.20 35.35
C ASP A 570 9.55 -3.88 36.06
N ILE A 571 10.53 -3.17 35.50
CA ILE A 571 10.97 -1.84 35.95
C ILE A 571 10.61 -0.82 34.87
N PRO A 572 10.03 0.36 35.20
CA PRO A 572 9.68 1.35 34.20
C PRO A 572 10.87 1.75 33.32
N ALA A 573 10.75 1.56 32.00
CA ALA A 573 11.83 1.78 31.03
C ALA A 573 12.40 3.22 30.98
N TRP A 574 11.76 4.21 31.63
CA TRP A 574 12.28 5.57 31.77
C TRP A 574 13.30 5.73 32.91
N TRP A 575 13.54 4.68 33.69
CA TRP A 575 14.48 4.71 34.81
C TRP A 575 15.92 4.70 34.32
N GLU A 576 16.42 3.59 33.72
CA GLU A 576 17.73 3.49 33.05
C GLU A 576 17.71 2.36 31.99
N PRO A 577 18.40 2.52 30.84
CA PRO A 577 18.43 1.50 29.79
C PRO A 577 19.31 0.31 30.21
N VAL A 578 18.75 -0.89 30.13
CA VAL A 578 19.46 -2.16 30.33
C VAL A 578 19.25 -2.99 29.07
N THR A 579 20.34 -3.36 28.41
CA THR A 579 20.31 -3.99 27.08
C THR A 579 21.06 -5.30 27.03
N LEU A 580 20.67 -6.18 26.10
CA LEU A 580 21.44 -7.35 25.69
C LEU A 580 21.86 -7.20 24.22
N PRO A 581 23.09 -7.58 23.84
CA PRO A 581 23.51 -7.58 22.45
C PRO A 581 22.80 -8.68 21.65
N THR A 582 22.46 -8.37 20.40
CA THR A 582 22.16 -9.35 19.36
C THR A 582 23.42 -9.56 18.52
N TRP A 583 23.66 -10.78 18.09
CA TRP A 583 24.89 -11.15 17.39
C TRP A 583 24.65 -11.35 15.90
N THR A 584 25.67 -11.13 15.09
CA THR A 584 25.71 -11.59 13.69
C THR A 584 25.72 -13.12 13.66
N PRO A 585 25.04 -13.74 12.70
CA PRO A 585 25.17 -15.18 12.49
C PRO A 585 26.58 -15.52 11.95
N ASP A 586 27.04 -16.74 12.21
CA ASP A 586 28.30 -17.29 11.68
C ASP A 586 29.56 -16.46 11.98
N VAL A 587 29.66 -15.92 13.21
CA VAL A 587 30.84 -15.20 13.69
C VAL A 587 32.06 -16.11 13.65
N SER A 588 33.11 -15.71 12.92
CA SER A 588 34.35 -16.48 12.84
C SER A 588 35.12 -16.47 14.18
N ASP A 589 35.99 -17.46 14.39
CA ASP A 589 36.81 -17.56 15.61
C ASP A 589 37.64 -16.30 15.90
N ASP A 590 38.11 -15.65 14.84
CA ASP A 590 39.04 -14.52 14.89
C ASP A 590 38.32 -13.16 14.86
N THR A 591 36.99 -13.13 14.73
CA THR A 591 36.21 -11.89 14.78
C THR A 591 36.25 -11.30 16.20
N ILE A 592 36.52 -10.01 16.30
CA ILE A 592 36.41 -9.25 17.55
C ILE A 592 34.93 -9.22 17.94
N LEU A 593 34.60 -9.65 19.16
CA LEU A 593 33.19 -9.81 19.56
C LEU A 593 32.39 -8.51 19.48
N ARG A 594 32.99 -7.35 19.80
CA ARG A 594 32.31 -6.05 19.67
C ARG A 594 31.82 -5.78 18.23
N GLU A 595 32.58 -6.21 17.23
CA GLU A 595 32.24 -6.04 15.80
C GLU A 595 31.16 -7.02 15.34
N ALA A 596 30.98 -8.13 16.08
CA ALA A 596 29.94 -9.12 15.82
C ALA A 596 28.56 -8.74 16.40
N ILE A 597 28.43 -7.59 17.05
CA ILE A 597 27.14 -7.15 17.61
C ILE A 597 26.31 -6.49 16.50
N SER A 598 25.14 -7.04 16.22
CA SER A 598 24.19 -6.53 15.22
C SER A 598 23.22 -5.48 15.76
N GLY A 599 23.03 -5.42 17.08
CA GLY A 599 22.13 -4.48 17.73
C GLY A 599 22.10 -4.69 19.24
N HIS A 600 21.48 -3.76 19.95
CA HIS A 600 21.26 -3.86 21.40
C HIS A 600 19.77 -3.78 21.71
N VAL A 601 19.21 -4.81 22.35
CA VAL A 601 17.78 -4.90 22.66
C VAL A 601 17.53 -4.61 24.14
N THR A 602 16.60 -3.70 24.41
CA THR A 602 16.21 -3.28 25.76
C THR A 602 15.39 -4.36 26.46
N VAL A 603 15.85 -4.85 27.61
CA VAL A 603 15.24 -5.98 28.35
C VAL A 603 14.25 -5.58 29.45
N LEU A 604 13.93 -4.28 29.54
CA LEU A 604 12.91 -3.70 30.43
C LEU A 604 11.61 -3.40 29.66
N THR A 605 10.49 -3.29 30.38
CA THR A 605 9.17 -2.91 29.83
C THR A 605 8.66 -1.59 30.41
N ASP A 606 7.99 -0.78 29.58
CA ASP A 606 7.37 0.49 29.96
C ASP A 606 5.91 0.34 30.44
N ARG A 607 5.31 -0.85 30.26
CA ARG A 607 3.94 -1.18 30.69
C ARG A 607 3.88 -2.58 31.32
N PRO A 608 3.14 -2.78 32.42
CA PRO A 608 2.84 -4.12 32.93
C PRO A 608 1.94 -4.84 31.92
N ARG A 609 2.42 -5.96 31.36
CA ARG A 609 1.64 -6.83 30.47
C ARG A 609 1.11 -8.02 31.27
N LYS A 610 -0.08 -8.57 30.92
CA LYS A 610 -0.48 -9.92 31.33
C LYS A 610 0.54 -10.90 30.74
N LEU A 611 1.58 -11.21 31.48
CA LEU A 611 2.58 -12.18 31.09
C LEU A 611 2.51 -13.32 32.10
N GLY A 612 2.34 -14.55 31.63
CA GLY A 612 2.37 -15.75 32.47
C GLY A 612 3.70 -15.92 33.21
N ILE A 613 3.87 -17.08 33.87
CA ILE A 613 5.16 -17.48 34.45
C ILE A 613 6.23 -17.37 33.35
N GLY A 614 7.22 -16.51 33.59
CA GLY A 614 8.34 -16.29 32.68
C GLY A 614 9.40 -17.37 32.87
N HIS A 615 10.65 -16.97 33.04
CA HIS A 615 11.78 -17.87 33.28
C HIS A 615 12.60 -17.37 34.48
N ASN A 616 13.32 -18.26 35.17
CA ASN A 616 14.22 -17.82 36.24
C ASN A 616 15.46 -17.18 35.60
N THR A 617 15.92 -16.05 36.15
CA THR A 617 17.10 -15.33 35.65
C THR A 617 18.10 -15.09 36.77
N LEU A 618 19.34 -15.49 36.53
CA LEU A 618 20.49 -15.19 37.38
C LEU A 618 21.36 -14.14 36.68
N VAL A 619 21.46 -12.95 37.28
CA VAL A 619 22.33 -11.87 36.80
C VAL A 619 23.59 -11.85 37.65
N CYS A 620 24.75 -12.04 37.05
CA CYS A 620 26.03 -12.08 37.74
C CYS A 620 27.01 -11.06 37.16
N PHE A 621 27.71 -10.37 38.05
CA PHE A 621 28.77 -9.42 37.79
C PHE A 621 30.08 -10.05 38.26
N PRO A 622 30.81 -10.78 37.40
CA PRO A 622 32.03 -11.46 37.82
C PRO A 622 33.18 -10.46 38.03
N GLU A 623 34.24 -10.92 38.70
CA GLU A 623 35.57 -10.31 38.54
C GLU A 623 36.00 -10.43 37.07
N TRP A 624 36.90 -9.56 36.60
CA TRP A 624 37.35 -9.62 35.21
C TRP A 624 38.85 -9.34 35.10
N PRO A 625 39.61 -10.18 34.39
CA PRO A 625 39.19 -11.44 33.73
C PRO A 625 38.81 -12.53 34.74
N ALA A 626 37.74 -13.28 34.49
CA ALA A 626 37.34 -14.41 35.34
C ALA A 626 37.61 -15.74 34.64
N GLU A 627 38.76 -16.34 34.94
CA GLU A 627 39.07 -17.71 34.52
C GLU A 627 38.13 -18.70 35.22
N ASN A 628 37.58 -19.66 34.46
CA ASN A 628 36.78 -20.78 34.98
C ASN A 628 35.46 -20.40 35.69
N LEU A 629 34.95 -19.16 35.51
CA LEU A 629 33.69 -18.70 36.10
C LEU A 629 32.52 -19.67 35.87
N LEU A 630 32.34 -20.06 34.60
CA LEU A 630 31.26 -20.98 34.24
C LEU A 630 31.52 -22.38 34.79
N GLN A 631 32.76 -22.81 34.94
CA GLN A 631 33.06 -24.12 35.53
C GLN A 631 32.56 -24.22 36.98
N SER A 632 32.74 -23.17 37.79
CA SER A 632 32.18 -23.12 39.15
C SER A 632 30.65 -23.15 39.14
N LEU A 633 30.01 -22.40 38.24
CA LEU A 633 28.55 -22.43 38.10
C LEU A 633 28.04 -23.79 37.60
N HIS A 634 28.78 -24.47 36.72
CA HIS A 634 28.48 -25.82 36.28
C HIS A 634 28.43 -26.81 37.45
N GLU A 635 29.39 -26.70 38.37
CA GLU A 635 29.45 -27.55 39.56
C GLU A 635 28.24 -27.34 40.48
N VAL A 636 27.84 -26.08 40.69
CA VAL A 636 26.62 -25.71 41.44
C VAL A 636 25.37 -26.29 40.77
N LEU A 637 25.23 -26.13 39.46
CA LEU A 637 24.07 -26.65 38.71
C LEU A 637 24.00 -28.18 38.73
N ARG A 638 25.15 -28.88 38.73
CA ARG A 638 25.20 -30.35 38.87
C ARG A 638 24.65 -30.84 40.22
N LYS A 639 24.80 -30.05 41.29
CA LYS A 639 24.33 -30.38 42.65
C LYS A 639 22.82 -30.23 42.82
N LEU A 640 22.12 -29.56 41.89
CA LEU A 640 20.66 -29.40 41.94
C LEU A 640 19.93 -30.73 41.78
N LYS A 641 19.01 -30.99 42.72
CA LYS A 641 18.18 -32.20 42.77
C LYS A 641 17.01 -32.07 41.81
N ARG A 642 16.39 -30.89 41.73
CA ARG A 642 15.39 -30.58 40.69
C ARG A 642 16.03 -30.69 39.30
N LYS A 643 15.28 -31.27 38.34
CA LYS A 643 15.67 -31.33 36.92
C LYS A 643 14.71 -30.58 35.99
N ASN A 644 13.54 -30.16 36.51
CA ASN A 644 12.50 -29.47 35.75
C ASN A 644 12.50 -27.97 36.08
N TYR A 645 13.58 -27.28 35.74
CA TYR A 645 13.68 -25.83 35.87
C TYR A 645 14.29 -25.24 34.60
N SER A 646 13.94 -23.98 34.31
CA SER A 646 14.62 -23.17 33.31
C SER A 646 15.37 -22.05 34.01
N LEU A 647 16.63 -21.83 33.62
CA LEU A 647 17.48 -20.77 34.13
C LEU A 647 18.18 -20.06 32.96
N LEU A 648 18.01 -18.75 32.89
CA LEU A 648 18.81 -17.84 32.06
C LEU A 648 19.92 -17.24 32.94
N VAL A 649 21.17 -17.33 32.47
CA VAL A 649 22.31 -16.69 33.14
C VAL A 649 22.75 -15.49 32.31
N ILE A 650 22.74 -14.30 32.90
CA ILE A 650 23.26 -13.08 32.29
C ILE A 650 24.57 -12.73 32.98
N LEU A 651 25.67 -12.75 32.22
CA LEU A 651 26.99 -12.31 32.67
C LEU A 651 27.21 -10.87 32.23
N VAL A 652 27.29 -9.98 33.21
CA VAL A 652 27.54 -8.54 32.99
C VAL A 652 29.02 -8.25 33.18
N LEU A 653 29.75 -8.19 32.06
CA LEU A 653 31.19 -7.95 32.01
C LEU A 653 31.49 -6.44 32.11
N PRO A 654 32.68 -6.02 32.55
CA PRO A 654 33.05 -4.61 32.48
C PRO A 654 33.15 -4.13 31.02
N GLU A 655 32.98 -2.83 30.82
CA GLU A 655 33.21 -2.17 29.53
C GLU A 655 34.61 -2.50 28.99
N GLY A 656 34.69 -2.85 27.70
CA GLY A 656 35.93 -3.28 27.03
C GLY A 656 36.18 -4.79 27.04
N ALA A 657 35.37 -5.58 27.74
CA ALA A 657 35.48 -7.03 27.75
C ALA A 657 35.28 -7.70 26.38
N PHE A 658 34.53 -7.08 25.46
CA PHE A 658 34.29 -7.57 24.10
C PHE A 658 35.37 -7.20 23.07
N ASP A 659 36.46 -6.53 23.49
CA ASP A 659 37.61 -6.17 22.64
C ASP A 659 38.60 -7.33 22.43
N VAL A 660 38.07 -8.55 22.40
CA VAL A 660 38.81 -9.79 22.20
C VAL A 660 38.12 -10.64 21.14
N THR A 661 38.85 -11.58 20.55
CA THR A 661 38.26 -12.49 19.57
C THR A 661 37.24 -13.43 20.22
N ARG A 662 36.29 -13.94 19.42
CA ARG A 662 35.33 -14.97 19.87
C ARG A 662 36.03 -16.12 20.58
N LYS A 663 37.10 -16.65 19.96
CA LYS A 663 37.90 -17.76 20.48
C LYS A 663 38.56 -17.43 21.83
N GLU A 664 39.07 -16.22 21.99
CA GLU A 664 39.68 -15.79 23.25
C GLU A 664 38.62 -15.64 24.36
N MET A 665 37.46 -15.07 24.06
CA MET A 665 36.35 -14.97 25.02
C MET A 665 35.88 -16.36 25.48
N GLU A 666 35.68 -17.30 24.56
CA GLU A 666 35.31 -18.68 24.88
C GLU A 666 36.34 -19.36 25.78
N ALA A 667 37.63 -19.13 25.51
CA ALA A 667 38.71 -19.63 26.34
C ALA A 667 38.68 -19.06 27.76
N ARG A 668 38.49 -17.73 27.91
CA ARG A 668 38.41 -17.06 29.23
C ARG A 668 37.24 -17.55 30.07
N LEU A 669 36.07 -17.74 29.45
CA LEU A 669 34.86 -18.22 30.12
C LEU A 669 34.83 -19.74 30.32
N ALA A 670 35.83 -20.47 29.81
CA ALA A 670 35.85 -21.93 29.77
C ALA A 670 34.65 -22.56 29.04
N LEU A 671 34.16 -21.90 27.98
CA LEU A 671 33.10 -22.38 27.08
C LEU A 671 33.62 -23.48 26.12
N ARG A 672 34.41 -24.45 26.60
CA ARG A 672 34.92 -25.50 25.71
C ARG A 672 33.78 -26.42 25.25
N GLU A 673 33.61 -26.53 23.94
CA GLU A 673 32.60 -27.35 23.23
C GLU A 673 31.13 -26.95 23.45
N GLY A 674 30.86 -25.76 24.00
CA GLY A 674 29.52 -25.22 24.19
C GLY A 674 28.65 -25.91 25.27
N LYS A 675 29.06 -27.02 25.88
CA LYS A 675 28.20 -27.89 26.72
C LYS A 675 27.83 -27.33 28.11
N PHE A 676 27.36 -26.09 28.20
CA PHE A 676 26.81 -25.53 29.43
C PHE A 676 25.32 -25.93 29.57
N PRO A 677 24.85 -26.39 30.76
CA PRO A 677 23.51 -26.96 30.93
C PRO A 677 22.37 -25.93 30.94
N VAL A 678 22.69 -24.63 30.84
CA VAL A 678 21.73 -23.52 30.86
C VAL A 678 22.11 -22.47 29.81
N SER A 679 21.15 -21.61 29.44
CA SER A 679 21.42 -20.53 28.48
C SER A 679 22.28 -19.45 29.16
N VAL A 680 23.40 -19.09 28.54
CA VAL A 680 24.27 -18.00 28.99
C VAL A 680 24.18 -16.85 27.98
N GLN A 681 23.89 -15.65 28.47
CA GLN A 681 23.92 -14.40 27.72
C GLN A 681 25.08 -13.55 28.24
N LEU A 682 25.84 -12.97 27.33
CA LEU A 682 26.94 -12.05 27.65
C LEU A 682 26.49 -10.63 27.33
N THR A 683 26.80 -9.69 28.22
CA THR A 683 26.62 -8.26 27.97
C THR A 683 27.74 -7.49 28.66
N GLU A 684 28.13 -6.35 28.09
CA GLU A 684 28.95 -5.38 28.81
C GLU A 684 28.07 -4.49 29.68
N ASP A 685 28.66 -3.91 30.73
CA ASP A 685 28.05 -2.88 31.56
C ASP A 685 28.20 -1.51 30.90
N ASP A 686 27.69 -1.39 29.68
CA ASP A 686 27.82 -0.20 28.85
C ASP A 686 27.24 1.03 29.57
N ASP A 687 28.09 2.04 29.76
CA ASP A 687 27.76 3.27 30.51
C ASP A 687 27.30 3.03 31.97
N GLY A 688 27.56 1.84 32.55
CA GLY A 688 27.23 1.48 33.93
C GLY A 688 25.74 1.21 34.22
N GLY A 689 24.90 1.03 33.19
CA GLY A 689 23.45 0.87 33.34
C GLY A 689 23.06 -0.37 34.17
N TRP A 690 23.77 -1.49 33.99
CA TRP A 690 23.53 -2.69 34.78
C TRP A 690 23.99 -2.51 36.23
N SER A 691 25.19 -1.97 36.46
CA SER A 691 25.70 -1.75 37.82
C SER A 691 24.83 -0.81 38.65
N ARG A 692 24.30 0.26 38.04
CA ARG A 692 23.37 1.19 38.72
C ARG A 692 22.02 0.54 39.01
N THR A 693 21.45 -0.20 38.05
CA THR A 693 20.16 -0.90 38.22
C THR A 693 20.19 -1.88 39.39
N PHE A 694 21.30 -2.60 39.57
CA PHE A 694 21.47 -3.59 40.64
C PHE A 694 22.20 -3.08 41.89
N ALA A 695 22.52 -1.77 41.93
CA ALA A 695 23.31 -1.12 42.98
C ALA A 695 24.58 -1.92 43.34
N VAL A 696 25.35 -2.32 42.33
CA VAL A 696 26.55 -3.14 42.47
C VAL A 696 27.67 -2.32 43.11
N SER A 697 28.05 -2.69 44.33
CA SER A 697 29.14 -2.04 45.06
C SER A 697 30.44 -2.85 45.05
N LYS A 698 30.37 -4.16 44.77
CA LYS A 698 31.48 -5.12 44.75
C LYS A 698 31.29 -6.18 43.67
N ARG A 699 32.41 -6.62 43.09
CA ARG A 699 32.50 -7.78 42.19
C ARG A 699 33.37 -8.86 42.90
N PRO A 700 33.03 -10.16 42.83
CA PRO A 700 31.87 -10.69 42.12
C PRO A 700 30.57 -10.46 42.90
N SER A 701 29.43 -10.36 42.22
CA SER A 701 28.10 -10.34 42.84
C SER A 701 27.06 -11.01 41.95
N CYS A 702 26.03 -11.60 42.54
CA CYS A 702 24.97 -12.29 41.81
C CYS A 702 23.59 -12.00 42.42
N TYR A 703 22.59 -11.98 41.54
CA TYR A 703 21.22 -11.57 41.82
C TYR A 703 20.26 -12.55 41.15
N LEU A 704 19.27 -13.06 41.89
CA LEU A 704 18.30 -14.03 41.37
C LEU A 704 16.91 -13.39 41.27
N ILE A 705 16.36 -13.47 40.08
CA ILE A 705 14.98 -13.14 39.75
C ILE A 705 14.28 -14.46 39.42
N ASN A 706 13.23 -14.83 40.15
CA ASN A 706 12.53 -16.08 39.88
C ASN A 706 11.60 -15.96 38.66
N ALA A 707 11.02 -17.07 38.20
CA ALA A 707 10.11 -17.07 37.05
C ALA A 707 8.77 -16.33 37.26
N ARG A 708 8.51 -15.82 38.48
CA ARG A 708 7.40 -14.90 38.77
C ARG A 708 7.82 -13.43 38.64
N ARG A 709 9.06 -13.17 38.19
CA ARG A 709 9.70 -11.85 38.10
C ARG A 709 9.91 -11.18 39.45
N GLU A 710 9.97 -11.98 40.51
CA GLU A 710 10.25 -11.49 41.87
C GLU A 710 11.75 -11.52 42.14
N PHE A 711 12.27 -10.45 42.74
CA PHE A 711 13.62 -10.44 43.27
C PHE A 711 13.68 -11.26 44.56
N VAL A 712 14.38 -12.40 44.51
CA VAL A 712 14.33 -13.39 45.60
C VAL A 712 15.65 -13.60 46.33
N TRP A 713 16.78 -13.14 45.76
CA TRP A 713 18.09 -13.32 46.37
C TRP A 713 19.16 -12.38 45.83
N LYS A 714 20.11 -12.01 46.70
CA LYS A 714 21.32 -11.21 46.44
C LYS A 714 22.53 -11.84 47.13
N HIS A 715 23.69 -11.81 46.50
CA HIS A 715 24.97 -12.12 47.12
C HIS A 715 26.11 -11.24 46.61
N GLU A 716 27.00 -10.81 47.51
CA GLU A 716 28.24 -10.09 47.21
C GLU A 716 29.42 -10.93 47.68
N GLY A 717 30.45 -11.04 46.83
CA GLY A 717 31.57 -11.97 47.01
C GLY A 717 31.36 -13.29 46.27
N THR A 718 32.35 -14.17 46.33
CA THR A 718 32.29 -15.50 45.71
C THR A 718 31.40 -16.42 46.55
N PRO A 719 30.26 -16.89 46.01
CA PRO A 719 29.36 -17.73 46.78
C PRO A 719 29.94 -19.12 47.01
N ASP A 720 29.79 -19.63 48.23
CA ASP A 720 30.08 -21.04 48.55
C ASP A 720 29.21 -21.96 47.67
N PRO A 721 29.80 -22.93 46.95
CA PRO A 721 29.06 -23.74 45.97
C PRO A 721 27.87 -24.53 46.55
N ASP A 722 28.01 -25.04 47.77
CA ASP A 722 26.96 -25.86 48.41
C ASP A 722 25.81 -24.97 48.90
N LYS A 723 26.12 -23.84 49.51
CA LYS A 723 25.10 -22.84 49.89
C LYS A 723 24.40 -22.26 48.66
N PHE A 724 25.12 -22.03 47.56
CA PHE A 724 24.52 -21.50 46.36
C PHE A 724 23.56 -22.50 45.71
N ALA A 725 23.95 -23.77 45.64
CA ALA A 725 23.07 -24.84 45.16
C ALA A 725 21.80 -24.95 46.02
N ALA A 726 21.92 -24.86 47.35
CA ALA A 726 20.77 -24.88 48.25
C ALA A 726 19.81 -23.71 48.02
N ILE A 727 20.32 -22.50 47.80
CA ILE A 727 19.51 -21.32 47.50
C ILE A 727 18.78 -21.47 46.15
N LEU A 728 19.47 -21.94 45.11
CA LEU A 728 18.83 -22.18 43.82
C LEU A 728 17.73 -23.26 43.94
N GLU A 729 17.98 -24.34 44.69
CA GLU A 729 16.98 -25.38 44.94
C GLU A 729 15.73 -24.84 45.66
N GLU A 730 15.91 -23.91 46.61
CA GLU A 730 14.81 -23.27 47.35
C GLU A 730 14.04 -22.25 46.51
N LYS A 731 14.74 -21.36 45.79
CA LYS A 731 14.18 -20.14 45.19
C LYS A 731 13.75 -20.29 43.73
N LEU A 732 14.21 -21.31 43.00
CA LEU A 732 13.81 -21.53 41.61
C LEU A 732 12.35 -21.99 41.51
N VAL A 733 11.62 -21.39 40.57
CA VAL A 733 10.23 -21.73 40.25
C VAL A 733 10.17 -22.60 39.00
N VAL A 734 9.31 -23.63 39.00
CA VAL A 734 9.06 -24.45 37.80
C VAL A 734 8.46 -23.56 36.72
N ALA A 735 9.14 -23.51 35.59
CA ALA A 735 8.88 -22.53 34.54
C ALA A 735 9.17 -23.10 33.16
N PRO A 736 8.44 -22.65 32.12
CA PRO A 736 8.81 -22.94 30.74
C PRO A 736 10.20 -22.36 30.43
N GLY A 737 10.82 -22.84 29.34
CA GLY A 737 12.06 -22.25 28.82
C GLY A 737 11.91 -20.76 28.49
N PRO A 738 13.01 -19.99 28.41
CA PRO A 738 12.95 -18.59 28.02
C PRO A 738 12.33 -18.49 26.62
N ARG A 739 11.43 -17.53 26.42
CA ARG A 739 10.80 -17.30 25.12
C ARG A 739 11.36 -16.04 24.49
N THR A 740 11.31 -15.97 23.16
CA THR A 740 11.52 -14.72 22.42
C THR A 740 10.26 -14.37 21.66
N GLN A 741 10.05 -13.07 21.49
CA GLN A 741 8.93 -12.53 20.73
C GLN A 741 9.49 -11.61 19.64
N PRO A 742 8.78 -11.47 18.51
CA PRO A 742 9.06 -10.41 17.56
C PRO A 742 9.10 -9.03 18.20
N LEU A 743 10.18 -8.29 17.95
CA LEU A 743 10.20 -6.86 18.24
C LEU A 743 9.13 -6.14 17.41
N ARG A 744 8.39 -5.24 18.05
CA ARG A 744 7.35 -4.44 17.39
C ARG A 744 7.52 -2.98 17.79
N LEU A 745 7.37 -2.10 16.81
CA LEU A 745 7.20 -0.67 17.04
C LEU A 745 5.76 -0.36 17.49
N ALA A 746 5.54 0.87 17.94
CA ALA A 746 4.21 1.41 18.19
C ALA A 746 3.53 1.93 16.91
N VAL A 747 4.26 1.91 15.78
CA VAL A 747 3.82 2.39 14.47
C VAL A 747 3.86 1.24 13.47
N ASP A 748 2.82 1.15 12.64
CA ASP A 748 2.70 0.15 11.59
C ASP A 748 3.17 0.70 10.24
N THR A 749 3.71 -0.15 9.37
CA THR A 749 4.02 0.22 7.98
C THR A 749 2.74 0.63 7.25
N GLY A 750 2.79 1.74 6.52
CA GLY A 750 1.66 2.39 5.84
C GLY A 750 0.92 3.40 6.69
N ALA A 751 1.10 3.40 8.02
CA ALA A 751 0.49 4.39 8.91
C ALA A 751 1.26 5.72 8.90
N SER A 752 0.57 6.82 9.23
CA SER A 752 1.24 8.12 9.38
C SER A 752 2.23 8.09 10.55
N ALA A 753 3.45 8.56 10.29
CA ALA A 753 4.49 8.66 11.29
C ALA A 753 4.09 9.68 12.39
N PRO A 754 4.17 9.33 13.69
CA PRO A 754 3.85 10.25 14.77
C PRO A 754 4.73 11.50 14.72
N ASP A 755 4.13 12.68 14.69
CA ASP A 755 4.90 13.93 14.51
C ASP A 755 5.97 14.14 15.58
N ILE A 756 7.22 14.40 15.19
CA ILE A 756 8.33 14.68 16.12
C ILE A 756 8.63 16.16 16.05
N THR A 757 8.75 16.80 17.22
CA THR A 757 9.30 18.16 17.33
C THR A 757 10.73 18.07 17.84
N PHE A 758 11.64 18.81 17.21
CA PHE A 758 13.06 18.80 17.54
C PHE A 758 13.72 20.15 17.27
N GLU A 759 14.90 20.36 17.86
CA GLU A 759 15.75 21.51 17.56
C GLU A 759 16.83 21.07 16.57
N ASP A 760 17.02 21.82 15.50
CA ASP A 760 18.05 21.55 14.50
C ASP A 760 19.42 22.13 14.88
N ALA A 761 20.41 22.00 13.99
CA ALA A 761 21.77 22.49 14.23
C ALA A 761 21.85 24.01 14.46
N SER A 762 20.87 24.79 14.00
CA SER A 762 20.72 26.23 14.27
C SER A 762 19.99 26.55 15.58
N ARG A 763 19.57 25.53 16.35
CA ARG A 763 18.70 25.63 17.53
C ARG A 763 17.31 26.19 17.21
N GLU A 764 16.86 26.09 15.96
CA GLU A 764 15.49 26.41 15.60
C GLU A 764 14.59 25.20 15.81
N ARG A 765 13.38 25.45 16.33
CA ARG A 765 12.38 24.38 16.51
C ARG A 765 11.76 24.02 15.16
N SER A 766 11.94 22.78 14.77
CA SER A 766 11.33 22.16 13.60
C SER A 766 10.44 20.98 13.99
N ALA A 767 9.72 20.46 13.00
CA ALA A 767 8.83 19.33 13.19
C ALA A 767 8.74 18.45 11.95
N LEU A 768 8.47 17.16 12.13
CA LEU A 768 8.39 16.18 11.05
C LEU A 768 7.32 16.54 10.03
N HIS A 769 6.14 17.03 10.46
CA HIS A 769 5.08 17.46 9.53
C HIS A 769 5.49 18.62 8.60
N ARG A 770 6.50 19.43 8.96
CA ARG A 770 7.03 20.50 8.09
C ARG A 770 7.93 19.96 6.98
N MET A 771 8.32 18.69 7.05
CA MET A 771 9.16 18.02 6.05
C MET A 771 8.34 17.13 5.10
N ARG A 772 7.01 17.25 5.11
CA ARG A 772 6.15 16.63 4.10
C ARG A 772 6.56 17.06 2.69
N GLY A 773 6.51 16.13 1.75
CA GLY A 773 7.07 16.27 0.41
C GLY A 773 8.50 15.71 0.27
N GLN A 774 9.13 15.25 1.36
CA GLN A 774 10.46 14.63 1.35
C GLN A 774 10.41 13.24 1.99
N THR A 775 11.15 12.28 1.44
CA THR A 775 11.39 10.99 2.13
C THR A 775 12.35 11.23 3.29
N LEU A 776 12.10 10.62 4.45
CA LEU A 776 12.89 10.76 5.67
C LEU A 776 13.42 9.40 6.14
N LEU A 777 14.62 9.40 6.71
CA LEU A 777 15.15 8.30 7.52
C LEU A 777 15.25 8.76 8.98
N LEU A 778 14.41 8.21 9.85
CA LEU A 778 14.47 8.43 11.29
C LEU A 778 15.34 7.35 11.92
N ASN A 779 16.55 7.71 12.35
CA ASN A 779 17.49 6.80 12.97
C ASN A 779 17.53 7.02 14.48
N PHE A 780 17.43 5.95 15.28
CA PHE A 780 17.50 6.01 16.74
C PHE A 780 18.73 5.25 17.21
N TRP A 781 19.60 5.89 17.98
CA TRP A 781 20.92 5.36 18.30
C TRP A 781 21.42 5.71 19.71
N GLN A 782 22.46 5.01 20.15
CA GLN A 782 23.14 5.19 21.45
C GLN A 782 24.64 5.33 21.24
N SER A 783 25.29 6.23 21.99
CA SER A 783 26.71 6.57 21.81
C SER A 783 27.72 5.51 22.22
N TRP A 784 27.31 4.54 23.05
CA TRP A 784 28.12 3.39 23.47
C TRP A 784 27.97 2.17 22.55
N SER A 785 26.94 2.15 21.69
CA SER A 785 26.58 0.97 20.90
C SER A 785 27.40 0.90 19.60
N ALA A 786 28.31 -0.07 19.49
CA ALA A 786 29.10 -0.30 18.27
C ALA A 786 28.25 -0.41 16.97
N PRO A 787 27.16 -1.19 16.91
CA PRO A 787 26.31 -1.24 15.71
C PRO A 787 25.61 0.10 15.42
N CYS A 788 25.35 0.94 16.43
CA CYS A 788 24.85 2.29 16.18
C CYS A 788 25.87 3.14 15.44
N LEU A 789 27.15 3.05 15.81
CA LEU A 789 28.22 3.78 15.15
C LEU A 789 28.40 3.33 13.69
N ALA A 790 28.37 2.02 13.44
CA ALA A 790 28.42 1.46 12.09
C ALA A 790 27.23 1.91 11.21
N GLU A 791 26.01 1.94 11.78
CA GLU A 791 24.84 2.45 11.06
C GLU A 791 24.93 3.95 10.77
N LEU A 792 25.49 4.76 11.67
CA LEU A 792 25.73 6.18 11.43
C LEU A 792 26.72 6.40 10.28
N GLU A 793 27.80 5.61 10.20
CA GLU A 793 28.74 5.64 9.08
C GLU A 793 28.05 5.28 7.75
N ARG A 794 27.23 4.22 7.75
CA ARG A 794 26.45 3.82 6.57
C ARG A 794 25.48 4.92 6.12
N LEU A 795 24.78 5.56 7.06
CA LEU A 795 23.87 6.66 6.79
C LEU A 795 24.62 7.91 6.31
N GLN A 796 25.84 8.16 6.79
CA GLN A 796 26.68 9.25 6.29
C GLN A 796 27.10 9.00 4.84
N LEU A 797 27.53 7.77 4.50
CA LEU A 797 27.82 7.40 3.11
C LEU A 797 26.58 7.55 2.20
N LEU A 798 25.40 7.20 2.70
CA LEU A 798 24.14 7.39 1.98
C LEU A 798 23.84 8.88 1.76
N HIS A 799 24.08 9.70 2.77
CA HIS A 799 23.88 11.15 2.73
C HIS A 799 24.84 11.84 1.75
N GLU A 800 26.11 11.42 1.72
CA GLU A 800 27.15 11.98 0.83
C GLU A 800 26.92 11.65 -0.65
N LYS A 801 26.26 10.53 -0.96
CA LYS A 801 25.92 10.15 -2.33
C LYS A 801 24.94 11.13 -3.03
N GLY A 802 24.33 12.05 -2.29
CA GLY A 802 23.74 13.34 -2.75
C GLY A 802 22.90 13.36 -4.05
N GLY A 803 21.60 13.67 -3.92
CA GLY A 803 20.70 14.00 -5.04
C GLY A 803 19.33 14.51 -4.56
N GLU A 804 18.53 15.17 -5.43
CA GLU A 804 17.19 15.70 -5.07
C GLU A 804 16.21 14.62 -4.56
N ASN A 805 16.45 13.36 -4.92
CA ASN A 805 15.59 12.21 -4.58
C ASN A 805 16.06 11.40 -3.35
N MET A 806 17.16 11.80 -2.70
CA MET A 806 17.68 11.07 -1.54
C MET A 806 16.92 11.40 -0.25
N PRO A 807 16.68 10.43 0.65
CA PRO A 807 15.95 10.69 1.87
C PRO A 807 16.75 11.56 2.83
N ARG A 808 16.05 12.49 3.49
CA ARG A 808 16.62 13.34 4.54
C ARG A 808 16.75 12.54 5.84
N ILE A 809 17.95 12.53 6.43
CA ILE A 809 18.23 11.76 7.64
C ILE A 809 18.04 12.65 8.89
N LEU A 810 17.23 12.16 9.82
CA LEU A 810 17.06 12.69 11.18
C LEU A 810 17.49 11.62 12.18
N SER A 811 18.57 11.85 12.90
CA SER A 811 19.14 10.87 13.83
C SER A 811 18.95 11.31 15.28
N PHE A 812 18.37 10.47 16.12
CA PHE A 812 18.01 10.73 17.52
C PHE A 812 18.93 9.97 18.47
N HIS A 813 19.75 10.71 19.22
CA HIS A 813 20.65 10.16 20.23
C HIS A 813 19.90 9.97 21.56
N GLY A 814 19.73 8.72 21.99
CA GLY A 814 18.96 8.35 23.18
C GLY A 814 19.73 8.37 24.51
N GLY A 815 20.93 8.97 24.56
CA GLY A 815 21.80 9.02 25.74
C GLY A 815 21.81 10.41 26.40
N LYS A 816 22.13 10.49 27.71
CA LYS A 816 22.13 11.77 28.46
C LYS A 816 23.37 12.64 28.18
N ASP A 817 24.46 12.07 27.70
CA ASP A 817 25.72 12.77 27.46
C ASP A 817 25.77 13.44 26.08
N VAL A 818 25.54 14.76 26.08
CA VAL A 818 25.59 15.60 24.87
C VAL A 818 27.03 15.74 24.32
N LYS A 819 28.04 15.70 25.19
CA LYS A 819 29.44 15.85 24.75
C LYS A 819 29.88 14.63 23.95
N LYS A 820 29.55 13.43 24.45
CA LYS A 820 29.84 12.16 23.75
C LYS A 820 29.14 12.10 22.39
N MET A 821 27.91 12.60 22.29
CA MET A 821 27.21 12.76 21.00
C MET A 821 27.99 13.65 20.03
N GLU A 822 28.44 14.82 20.50
CA GLU A 822 29.16 15.80 19.69
C GLU A 822 30.55 15.29 19.26
N GLU A 823 31.26 14.58 20.14
CA GLU A 823 32.51 13.89 19.82
C GLU A 823 32.32 12.85 18.71
N ILE A 824 31.26 12.04 18.79
CA ILE A 824 30.93 11.06 17.74
C ILE A 824 30.57 11.75 16.43
N ARG A 825 29.78 12.83 16.50
CA ARG A 825 29.40 13.64 15.34
C ARG A 825 30.64 14.17 14.60
N GLN A 826 31.62 14.68 15.34
CA GLN A 826 32.88 15.17 14.79
C GLN A 826 33.78 14.03 14.28
N ARG A 827 33.90 12.95 15.05
CA ARG A 827 34.74 11.79 14.70
C ARG A 827 34.28 11.10 13.42
N LEU A 828 32.97 10.91 13.26
CA LEU A 828 32.38 10.25 12.09
C LEU A 828 32.06 11.23 10.95
N GLY A 829 32.34 12.53 11.12
CA GLY A 829 32.08 13.53 10.10
C GLY A 829 30.59 13.69 9.73
N LEU A 830 29.67 13.49 10.69
CA LEU A 830 28.25 13.48 10.40
C LEU A 830 27.74 14.87 9.98
N THR A 831 27.19 14.97 8.77
CA THR A 831 26.65 16.22 8.21
C THR A 831 25.13 16.27 8.16
N PHE A 832 24.44 15.15 8.38
CA PHE A 832 22.98 15.13 8.55
C PHE A 832 22.53 15.60 9.95
N THR A 833 21.23 15.79 10.14
CA THR A 833 20.68 16.33 11.40
C THR A 833 20.74 15.29 12.52
N VAL A 834 21.42 15.63 13.62
CA VAL A 834 21.49 14.84 14.86
C VAL A 834 20.77 15.59 15.97
N VAL A 835 19.83 14.92 16.64
CA VAL A 835 18.92 15.45 17.67
C VAL A 835 19.16 14.71 18.98
N GLN A 836 19.23 15.47 20.07
CA GLN A 836 19.34 14.91 21.42
C GLN A 836 17.96 14.47 21.93
N ASP A 837 17.82 13.20 22.35
CA ASP A 837 16.63 12.63 23.00
C ASP A 837 17.02 11.98 24.34
N PRO A 838 17.45 12.77 25.33
CA PRO A 838 18.15 12.26 26.52
C PRO A 838 17.22 11.47 27.46
N GLU A 839 15.93 11.71 27.33
CA GLU A 839 14.89 10.97 28.03
C GLU A 839 14.27 9.89 27.16
N GLN A 840 14.69 9.68 25.91
CA GLN A 840 14.13 8.72 24.95
C GLN A 840 12.63 8.92 24.68
N ARG A 841 12.13 10.16 24.74
CA ARG A 841 10.70 10.45 24.52
C ARG A 841 10.30 10.17 23.08
N GLN A 842 11.14 10.54 22.11
CA GLN A 842 10.86 10.32 20.69
C GLN A 842 10.99 8.84 20.34
N ALA A 843 12.06 8.19 20.82
CA ALA A 843 12.23 6.74 20.66
C ALA A 843 11.03 5.95 21.22
N ARG A 844 10.54 6.30 22.42
CA ARG A 844 9.34 5.67 23.01
C ARG A 844 8.05 5.94 22.24
N LYS A 845 7.90 7.14 21.67
CA LYS A 845 6.73 7.48 20.84
C LYS A 845 6.58 6.54 19.64
N TYR A 846 7.71 6.06 19.11
CA TYR A 846 7.77 5.08 18.02
C TYR A 846 7.86 3.63 18.53
N GLY A 847 7.98 3.39 19.84
CA GLY A 847 8.13 2.05 20.42
C GLY A 847 9.51 1.41 20.20
N VAL A 848 10.55 2.22 19.98
CA VAL A 848 11.91 1.75 19.75
C VAL A 848 12.46 1.06 21.00
N ARG A 849 12.91 -0.19 20.81
CA ARG A 849 13.53 -1.01 21.86
C ARG A 849 14.84 -1.68 21.42
N CYS A 850 15.15 -1.66 20.12
CA CYS A 850 16.42 -2.10 19.55
C CYS A 850 17.22 -0.90 19.06
N TRP A 851 18.54 -0.95 19.27
CA TRP A 851 19.46 0.13 18.92
C TRP A 851 20.59 -0.42 18.05
N PRO A 852 20.78 0.06 16.81
CA PRO A 852 19.99 1.11 16.15
C PRO A 852 18.61 0.63 15.70
N THR A 853 17.68 1.57 15.49
CA THR A 853 16.47 1.36 14.69
C THR A 853 16.41 2.47 13.64
N THR A 854 16.23 2.13 12.37
CA THR A 854 16.08 3.09 11.27
C THR A 854 14.69 2.93 10.65
N ILE A 855 13.92 4.02 10.58
CA ILE A 855 12.55 4.05 10.06
C ILE A 855 12.51 4.95 8.82
N GLU A 856 12.09 4.40 7.69
CA GLU A 856 11.85 5.13 6.45
C GLU A 856 10.43 5.68 6.44
N VAL A 857 10.29 6.97 6.15
CA VAL A 857 9.00 7.68 6.06
C VAL A 857 8.92 8.33 4.69
N ASN A 858 7.87 8.07 3.93
CA ASN A 858 7.72 8.61 2.59
C ASN A 858 7.31 10.11 2.59
N ALA A 859 7.26 10.71 1.40
CA ALA A 859 6.90 12.12 1.21
C ALA A 859 5.51 12.50 1.75
N ASP A 860 4.57 11.55 1.84
CA ASP A 860 3.24 11.78 2.44
C ASP A 860 3.25 11.78 3.97
N GLY A 861 4.38 11.40 4.58
CA GLY A 861 4.55 11.28 6.02
C GLY A 861 4.13 9.92 6.58
N ASN A 862 4.08 8.88 5.76
CA ASN A 862 3.71 7.52 6.18
C ASN A 862 4.96 6.62 6.30
N VAL A 863 4.97 5.73 7.30
CA VAL A 863 6.06 4.77 7.52
C VAL A 863 6.09 3.77 6.37
N GLU A 864 7.24 3.61 5.72
CA GLU A 864 7.42 2.75 4.55
C GLU A 864 8.25 1.50 4.87
N HIS A 865 9.31 1.66 5.65
CA HIS A 865 10.21 0.56 6.04
C HIS A 865 10.73 0.74 7.47
N VAL A 866 11.01 -0.37 8.14
CA VAL A 866 11.59 -0.40 9.49
C VAL A 866 12.73 -1.40 9.50
N GLN A 867 13.91 -0.94 9.92
CA GLN A 867 15.11 -1.73 10.12
C GLN A 867 15.47 -1.75 11.61
N PHE A 868 15.70 -2.95 12.15
CA PHE A 868 16.23 -3.15 13.50
C PHE A 868 17.66 -3.66 13.42
N GLY A 869 18.58 -3.05 14.17
CA GLY A 869 20.00 -3.36 14.09
C GLY A 869 20.64 -2.89 12.78
N VAL A 870 21.88 -3.34 12.55
CA VAL A 870 22.57 -3.17 11.27
C VAL A 870 22.12 -4.26 10.28
N ASP A 871 21.78 -3.87 9.05
CA ASP A 871 21.37 -4.80 8.01
C ASP A 871 22.56 -5.71 7.61
N HIS A 872 22.33 -7.02 7.56
CA HIS A 872 23.31 -8.02 7.13
C HIS A 872 23.08 -8.51 5.70
N HIS A 873 22.01 -8.07 5.05
CA HIS A 873 21.76 -8.32 3.62
C HIS A 873 22.28 -7.14 2.80
N HIS A 874 23.60 -6.97 2.78
CA HIS A 874 24.21 -6.31 1.63
C HIS A 874 23.92 -7.15 0.38
N ASP A 875 23.41 -6.48 -0.65
CA ASP A 875 22.91 -6.96 -1.95
C ASP A 875 21.45 -7.43 -2.01
N GLU A 876 20.52 -6.49 -2.22
CA GLU A 876 19.37 -6.66 -3.15
C GLU A 876 18.43 -5.43 -3.24
N ARG A 877 18.55 -4.40 -2.39
CA ARG A 877 18.04 -3.06 -2.73
C ARG A 877 19.05 -2.38 -3.66
N GLY A 878 18.98 -2.74 -4.95
CA GLY A 878 19.47 -1.87 -5.99
C GLY A 878 18.69 -0.57 -5.95
N TYR A 879 19.26 0.47 -5.34
CA TYR A 879 19.18 1.79 -5.95
C TYR A 879 20.02 1.69 -7.22
N THR A 880 19.47 1.06 -8.25
CA THR A 880 20.04 1.13 -9.60
C THR A 880 19.78 2.53 -10.13
N ASP A 881 20.71 3.05 -10.94
CA ASP A 881 20.60 4.34 -11.63
C ASP A 881 19.25 4.57 -12.36
N ASP A 882 18.46 3.51 -12.60
CA ASP A 882 17.12 3.56 -13.21
C ASP A 882 16.05 4.28 -12.36
N ASP A 883 16.16 4.30 -11.02
CA ASP A 883 15.18 5.03 -10.18
C ASP A 883 15.39 6.56 -10.21
N VAL A 884 16.58 7.01 -10.60
CA VAL A 884 16.89 8.43 -10.86
C VAL A 884 16.41 8.85 -12.25
N ALA A 885 16.26 7.92 -13.19
CA ALA A 885 15.95 8.22 -14.60
C ALA A 885 14.46 8.52 -14.89
N GLN A 886 13.51 8.24 -13.99
CA GLN A 886 12.07 8.42 -14.26
C GLN A 886 11.47 9.77 -13.84
N THR A 887 12.27 10.73 -13.35
CA THR A 887 11.76 12.06 -12.94
C THR A 887 12.38 13.25 -13.68
N ALA A 888 13.23 13.04 -14.68
CA ALA A 888 13.67 14.13 -15.55
C ALA A 888 12.59 14.47 -16.60
N PRO A 889 12.06 15.71 -16.66
CA PRO A 889 11.28 16.14 -17.81
C PRO A 889 12.22 16.24 -19.01
N GLY A 890 12.04 15.36 -19.99
CA GLY A 890 12.80 15.39 -21.24
C GLY A 890 12.62 16.72 -21.96
N ALA A 891 13.75 17.37 -22.25
CA ALA A 891 13.87 18.50 -23.17
C ALA A 891 13.58 18.10 -24.62
#